data_AF-A0A5C5WPB9-F1
#
_entry.id   AF-A0A5C5WPB9-F1
#
_cell.length_a   1.000
_cell.length_b   1.000
_cell.length_c   1.000
_cell.angle_alpha   90.00
_cell.angle_beta   90.00
_cell.angle_gamma   90.00
#
_symmetry.space_group_name_H-M   'P 1'
#
loop_
_entity.id
_entity.type
_entity.pdbx_description
1 polymer ?
#
loop_
_entity_poly.entity_id
_entity_poly.type
_entity_poly.pdbx_seq_one_letter_code
_entity_poly.pdbx_strand_id
1 'polypeptide(L)'
;MTQLSDDPQAFLKTFFGAGNSIQWADYENAAPADAVRAYLEPWVQRFIKQESPFLLPRVDISSKQTTWYVLCGNPREARSMRESLLAFVGPTYSRFNGELATLDPKDSIEEACQLNFGSLVFRLPVIDNDDRTKVGRLLTTLVDYRDRESGRSLAAVKPIGRLLRDLEMAILAKNEQSAWSVYGEIRSRGRLSATNLAFLQVRIFGAFEQWAELLLLPNLNDILQVRRPKRISDQIAQAVYQHQLAEHELAGDATEAVAAYRRTGKRFQNLVRSTAGLQSPEAIKFALVSAVAADVPQRELAERLAGHTAIATDAAWAEALLATLPAQQSAEVVSEAVTAYDVADVRYNENNFDEALALYLMQTPTRRSVHRVLETAVEVDTRQSAEEALAYLSSAPEDIQTQILGRRVCTGQIEILSGILGQDSGGEPKQIASLVEWFEFVDAGEAIETASEVLDYGIQEWASGSSFDASAIAQELKKSRSGKQNEIIRNAVPTFIRSLLLDRSPTRECKPVYGALTELLIYDESVGSDDLAAVEQLSEAVLTTAPCHEAGNNDFAFAAEITVHLWDTIAAPRHFDWVLSMLDLLIDTGGQQHTSLTPILATIAESSRLWTRRISDDQWSLLELLATDLDLTEMVAGLRPEPEEATENDPPDIRGLLIGKSIAVYSLTERIARRFGQLAEKAFDGIKIHYVHDKSLTDRMKSLAQSADIFIVNTWDAKHAATNGIKDNRSSSAYTLEPDGKSASSLMRCLHHFALNRAERSQ
;
A
#
# COMPACT_ATOMS: atom_id res chain seq x y z
N MET A 1 26.03 -8.61 13.27
CA MET A 1 25.69 -9.30 14.53
C MET A 1 27.01 -9.67 15.20
N THR A 2 27.31 -9.10 16.36
CA THR A 2 28.41 -9.57 17.23
C THR A 2 27.84 -10.68 18.09
N GLN A 3 28.39 -11.90 17.97
CA GLN A 3 27.92 -13.07 18.72
C GLN A 3 28.18 -12.87 20.22
N LEU A 4 27.13 -12.88 21.05
CA LEU A 4 27.29 -13.19 22.48
C LEU A 4 27.95 -14.58 22.58
N SER A 5 28.87 -14.78 23.52
CA SER A 5 29.47 -16.09 23.77
C SER A 5 28.39 -17.18 23.91
N ASP A 6 28.64 -18.39 23.38
CA ASP A 6 27.73 -19.56 23.42
C ASP A 6 27.32 -20.02 24.83
N ASP A 7 27.83 -19.40 25.91
CA ASP A 7 27.46 -19.68 27.31
C ASP A 7 27.17 -18.39 28.11
N PRO A 8 25.88 -18.00 28.29
CA PRO A 8 25.50 -16.82 29.07
C PRO A 8 25.84 -16.94 30.56
N GLN A 9 25.99 -18.15 31.11
CA GLN A 9 26.37 -18.33 32.50
C GLN A 9 27.86 -18.02 32.73
N ALA A 10 28.72 -18.30 31.76
CA ALA A 10 30.15 -17.98 31.84
C ALA A 10 30.39 -16.47 31.97
N PHE A 11 29.63 -15.66 31.22
CA PHE A 11 29.67 -14.20 31.34
C PHE A 11 29.24 -13.73 32.73
N LEU A 12 28.10 -14.22 33.23
CA LEU A 12 27.58 -13.83 34.53
C LEU A 12 28.51 -14.21 35.69
N LYS A 13 29.15 -15.39 35.63
CA LYS A 13 30.19 -15.80 36.58
C LYS A 13 31.39 -14.86 36.60
N THR A 14 31.75 -14.32 35.43
CA THR A 14 32.84 -13.35 35.31
C THR A 14 32.42 -11.97 35.84
N PHE A 15 31.21 -11.51 35.50
CA PHE A 15 30.66 -10.22 35.90
C PHE A 15 30.40 -10.13 37.43
N PHE A 16 29.91 -11.21 38.03
CA PHE A 16 29.71 -11.35 39.48
C PHE A 16 30.88 -12.09 40.16
N GLY A 17 32.10 -11.87 39.66
CA GLY A 17 33.33 -12.46 40.19
C GLY A 17 34.12 -11.52 41.12
N ALA A 18 35.44 -11.59 41.06
CA ALA A 18 36.35 -10.90 42.00
C ALA A 18 36.29 -9.36 41.96
N GLY A 19 35.74 -8.75 40.90
CA GLY A 19 35.62 -7.29 40.74
C GLY A 19 34.30 -6.69 41.26
N ASN A 20 33.40 -7.51 41.80
CA ASN A 20 32.07 -7.12 42.26
C ASN A 20 31.87 -7.58 43.71
N SER A 21 31.26 -6.78 44.58
CA SER A 21 30.92 -7.23 45.93
C SER A 21 29.81 -8.28 45.92
N ILE A 22 29.01 -8.31 44.85
CA ILE A 22 27.99 -9.32 44.62
C ILE A 22 28.67 -10.52 43.96
N GLN A 23 28.71 -11.66 44.66
CA GLN A 23 29.35 -12.88 44.15
C GLN A 23 28.31 -13.80 43.51
N TRP A 24 28.68 -14.45 42.40
CA TRP A 24 27.81 -15.42 41.71
C TRP A 24 27.41 -16.58 42.63
N ALA A 25 28.33 -17.06 43.46
CA ALA A 25 28.08 -18.14 44.41
C ALA A 25 26.99 -17.78 45.44
N ASP A 26 26.87 -16.49 45.82
CA ASP A 26 25.85 -16.04 46.76
C ASP A 26 24.46 -16.06 46.12
N TYR A 27 24.37 -15.81 44.81
CA TYR A 27 23.12 -15.92 44.04
C TYR A 27 22.72 -17.38 43.80
N GLU A 28 23.67 -18.22 43.36
CA GLU A 28 23.43 -19.61 42.97
C GLU A 28 23.01 -20.48 44.17
N ASN A 29 23.64 -20.28 45.33
CA ASN A 29 23.38 -21.05 46.55
C ASN A 29 22.27 -20.46 47.43
N ALA A 30 21.79 -19.25 47.14
CA ALA A 30 20.72 -18.60 47.91
C ALA A 30 19.36 -19.25 47.68
N ALA A 31 18.58 -19.38 48.76
CA ALA A 31 17.19 -19.79 48.68
C ALA A 31 16.37 -18.78 47.86
N PRO A 32 15.27 -19.20 47.19
CA PRO A 32 14.44 -18.30 46.37
C PRO A 32 13.91 -17.04 47.10
N ALA A 33 13.75 -17.11 48.43
CA ALA A 33 13.28 -16.00 49.27
C ALA A 33 14.39 -15.08 49.81
N ASP A 34 15.66 -15.34 49.47
CA ASP A 34 16.78 -14.49 49.87
C ASP A 34 16.71 -13.13 49.17
N ALA A 35 16.98 -12.05 49.92
CA ALA A 35 16.92 -10.69 49.41
C ALA A 35 17.90 -10.42 48.26
N VAL A 36 19.08 -11.07 48.26
CA VAL A 36 20.07 -10.91 47.18
C VAL A 36 19.58 -11.59 45.91
N ARG A 37 19.03 -12.81 46.03
CA ARG A 37 18.48 -13.55 44.90
C ARG A 37 17.27 -12.83 44.32
N ALA A 38 16.30 -12.44 45.15
CA ALA A 38 15.12 -11.71 44.69
C ALA A 38 15.46 -10.39 43.98
N TYR A 39 16.53 -9.71 44.39
CA TYR A 39 16.98 -8.47 43.76
C TYR A 39 17.63 -8.68 42.39
N LEU A 40 18.37 -9.79 42.20
CA LEU A 40 19.13 -10.07 40.97
C LEU A 40 18.37 -10.93 39.97
N GLU A 41 17.41 -11.75 40.42
CA GLU A 41 16.69 -12.73 39.61
C GLU A 41 16.09 -12.14 38.32
N PRO A 42 15.41 -10.97 38.32
CA PRO A 42 14.86 -10.40 37.09
C PRO A 42 15.93 -10.12 36.02
N TRP A 43 17.09 -9.65 36.46
CA TRP A 43 18.20 -9.27 35.58
C TRP A 43 18.96 -10.48 35.05
N VAL A 44 19.18 -11.48 35.91
CA VAL A 44 19.83 -12.73 35.53
C VAL A 44 18.95 -13.53 34.58
N GLN A 45 17.65 -13.66 34.86
CA GLN A 45 16.72 -14.36 33.96
C GLN A 45 16.63 -13.68 32.60
N ARG A 46 16.57 -12.34 32.57
CA ARG A 46 16.58 -11.57 31.32
C ARG A 46 17.85 -11.84 30.50
N PHE A 47 19.01 -11.90 31.17
CA PHE A 47 20.29 -12.22 30.51
C PHE A 47 20.32 -13.66 29.97
N ILE A 48 19.85 -14.64 30.75
CA ILE A 48 19.79 -16.05 30.34
C ILE A 48 18.85 -16.24 29.14
N LYS A 49 17.70 -15.56 29.13
CA LYS A 49 16.74 -15.57 28.02
C LYS A 49 17.17 -14.74 26.80
N GLN A 50 18.31 -14.04 26.90
CA GLN A 50 18.83 -13.15 25.85
C GLN A 50 17.88 -11.98 25.48
N GLU A 51 17.11 -11.50 26.44
CA GLU A 51 16.16 -10.39 26.26
C GLU A 51 16.88 -9.03 26.41
N SER A 52 17.42 -8.49 25.31
CA SER A 52 18.07 -7.16 25.32
C SER A 52 17.07 -6.02 25.60
N PRO A 53 17.45 -4.88 26.23
CA PRO A 53 18.77 -4.54 26.78
C PRO A 53 19.07 -5.29 28.08
N PHE A 54 20.36 -5.52 28.35
CA PHE A 54 20.81 -6.19 29.58
C PHE A 54 21.26 -5.17 30.62
N LEU A 55 20.80 -5.31 31.86
CA LEU A 55 21.14 -4.39 32.95
C LEU A 55 21.70 -5.18 34.12
N LEU A 56 22.94 -4.89 34.53
CA LEU A 56 23.61 -5.61 35.60
C LEU A 56 24.22 -4.63 36.62
N PRO A 57 23.97 -4.83 37.93
CA PRO A 57 24.56 -3.99 38.96
C PRO A 57 25.95 -4.49 39.36
N ARG A 58 26.91 -3.56 39.45
CA ARG A 58 28.22 -3.76 40.06
C ARG A 58 28.31 -2.96 41.35
N VAL A 59 28.68 -3.60 42.45
CA VAL A 59 28.96 -2.93 43.72
C VAL A 59 30.46 -2.98 43.96
N ASP A 60 31.13 -1.83 43.88
CA ASP A 60 32.58 -1.77 44.05
C ASP A 60 33.00 -2.23 45.45
N ILE A 61 34.04 -3.06 45.54
CA ILE A 61 34.47 -3.70 46.80
C ILE A 61 35.03 -2.68 47.78
N SER A 62 35.73 -1.67 47.27
CA SER A 62 36.45 -0.67 48.06
C SER A 62 35.55 0.48 48.51
N SER A 63 34.82 1.07 47.56
CA SER A 63 33.99 2.26 47.77
C SER A 63 32.56 1.93 48.18
N LYS A 64 32.13 0.67 48.03
CA LYS A 64 30.73 0.22 48.21
C LYS A 64 29.72 0.97 47.35
N GLN A 65 30.19 1.70 46.33
CA GLN A 65 29.36 2.43 45.40
C GLN A 65 28.73 1.47 44.38
N THR A 66 27.43 1.64 44.15
CA THR A 66 26.70 0.87 43.13
C THR A 66 26.80 1.57 41.78
N THR A 67 27.20 0.82 40.75
CA THR A 67 27.24 1.26 39.36
C THR A 67 26.46 0.27 38.49
N TRP A 68 25.50 0.77 37.73
CA TRP A 68 24.76 -0.05 36.79
C TRP A 68 25.43 -0.04 35.42
N TYR A 69 25.60 -1.23 34.84
CA TYR A 69 26.04 -1.42 33.47
C TYR A 69 24.82 -1.76 32.62
N VAL A 70 24.61 -1.02 31.54
CA VAL A 70 23.57 -1.29 30.54
C VAL A 70 24.26 -1.70 29.26
N LEU A 71 24.05 -2.95 28.86
CA LEU A 71 24.70 -3.59 27.71
C LEU A 71 23.67 -3.69 26.58
N CYS A 72 23.97 -3.06 25.44
CA CYS A 72 23.09 -3.04 24.28
C CYS A 72 23.60 -3.98 23.18
N GLY A 73 22.71 -4.72 22.55
CA GLY A 73 23.02 -5.65 21.46
C GLY A 73 23.27 -4.97 20.11
N ASN A 74 22.79 -3.74 19.90
CA ASN A 74 23.04 -3.02 18.64
C ASN A 74 23.03 -1.48 18.78
N PRO A 75 23.57 -0.73 17.78
CA PRO A 75 23.65 0.73 17.85
C PRO A 75 22.29 1.46 17.86
N ARG A 76 21.23 0.87 17.28
CA ARG A 76 19.88 1.48 17.31
C ARG A 76 19.33 1.44 18.74
N GLU A 77 19.44 0.29 19.40
CA GLU A 77 19.07 0.10 20.80
C GLU A 77 19.88 1.02 21.72
N ALA A 78 21.19 1.14 21.51
CA ALA A 78 22.02 2.04 22.31
C ALA A 78 21.57 3.51 22.21
N ARG A 79 21.19 4.00 21.01
CA ARG A 79 20.64 5.36 20.85
C ARG A 79 19.33 5.54 21.61
N SER A 80 18.41 4.59 21.52
CA SER A 80 17.14 4.63 22.23
C SER A 80 17.31 4.55 23.76
N MET A 81 18.23 3.69 24.21
CA MET A 81 18.55 3.53 25.63
C MET A 81 19.18 4.80 26.21
N ARG A 82 20.02 5.52 25.47
CA ARG A 82 20.58 6.80 25.91
C ARG A 82 19.51 7.78 26.36
N GLU A 83 18.51 8.03 25.51
CA GLU A 83 17.43 8.98 25.79
C GLU A 83 16.58 8.52 26.98
N SER A 84 16.26 7.23 27.01
CA SER A 84 15.44 6.64 28.08
C SER A 84 16.14 6.67 29.44
N LEU A 85 17.44 6.34 29.48
CA LEU A 85 18.26 6.38 30.69
C LEU A 85 18.42 7.82 31.20
N LEU A 86 18.59 8.80 30.30
CA LEU A 86 18.62 10.22 30.66
C LEU A 86 17.28 10.69 31.27
N ALA A 87 16.15 10.23 30.73
CA ALA A 87 14.83 10.61 31.20
C ALA A 87 14.44 9.94 32.54
N PHE A 88 14.70 8.64 32.69
CA PHE A 88 14.29 7.86 33.87
C PHE A 88 15.24 7.98 35.05
N VAL A 89 16.56 8.00 34.81
CA VAL A 89 17.58 8.03 35.86
C VAL A 89 18.31 9.37 35.85
N GLY A 90 18.82 9.76 34.68
CA GLY A 90 19.44 11.06 34.42
C GLY A 90 20.54 11.47 35.41
N PRO A 91 20.91 12.78 35.40
CA PRO A 91 21.85 13.35 36.35
C PRO A 91 21.29 13.46 37.77
N THR A 92 19.99 13.17 37.97
CA THR A 92 19.31 13.26 39.26
C THR A 92 19.78 12.18 40.23
N TYR A 93 19.90 10.93 39.76
CA TYR A 93 20.28 9.79 40.62
C TYR A 93 21.62 9.16 40.23
N SER A 94 22.18 9.52 39.07
CA SER A 94 23.43 8.96 38.58
C SER A 94 24.35 10.02 37.98
N ARG A 95 25.65 9.76 37.91
CA ARG A 95 26.61 10.63 37.19
C ARG A 95 26.61 10.40 35.67
N PHE A 96 25.52 9.85 35.13
CA PHE A 96 25.37 9.56 33.71
C PHE A 96 25.05 10.84 32.92
N ASN A 97 25.78 11.07 31.84
CA ASN A 97 25.67 12.25 30.97
C ASN A 97 25.20 11.91 29.55
N GLY A 98 24.80 10.67 29.27
CA GLY A 98 24.40 10.22 27.93
C GLY A 98 25.53 9.62 27.08
N GLU A 99 26.77 9.61 27.56
CA GLU A 99 27.91 9.07 26.82
C GLU A 99 28.07 7.56 27.02
N LEU A 100 28.54 6.86 25.99
CA LEU A 100 28.94 5.46 26.10
C LEU A 100 30.16 5.35 27.02
N ALA A 101 30.27 4.24 27.74
CA ALA A 101 31.34 3.99 28.68
C ALA A 101 32.67 3.77 27.95
N THR A 102 33.72 4.45 28.40
CA THR A 102 35.11 4.07 28.10
C THR A 102 35.52 2.97 29.07
N LEU A 103 35.59 1.74 28.57
CA LEU A 103 35.89 0.54 29.35
C LEU A 103 37.41 0.38 29.55
N ASP A 104 37.83 0.05 30.77
CA ASP A 104 39.23 -0.24 31.13
C ASP A 104 39.54 -1.73 30.89
N PRO A 105 40.42 -2.06 29.93
CA PRO A 105 40.79 -3.45 29.65
C PRO A 105 41.57 -4.12 30.78
N LYS A 106 42.01 -3.39 31.82
CA LYS A 106 42.65 -3.99 33.01
C LYS A 106 41.65 -4.47 34.06
N ASP A 107 40.39 -4.04 33.96
CA ASP A 107 39.31 -4.49 34.82
C ASP A 107 38.63 -5.69 34.18
N SER A 108 38.65 -6.85 34.86
CA SER A 108 38.12 -8.11 34.30
C SER A 108 36.63 -8.05 33.94
N ILE A 109 35.85 -7.19 34.60
CA ILE A 109 34.42 -7.02 34.32
C ILE A 109 34.24 -6.14 33.07
N GLU A 110 35.00 -5.06 32.97
CA GLU A 110 34.92 -4.15 31.83
C GLU A 110 35.52 -4.77 30.56
N GLU A 111 36.58 -5.58 30.68
CA GLU A 111 37.13 -6.41 29.61
C GLU A 111 36.06 -7.40 29.08
N ALA A 112 35.34 -8.09 29.98
CA ALA A 112 34.26 -9.00 29.59
C ALA A 112 33.12 -8.26 28.86
N CYS A 113 32.72 -7.09 29.34
CA CYS A 113 31.74 -6.23 28.68
C CYS A 113 32.22 -5.80 27.28
N GLN A 114 33.50 -5.42 27.14
CA GLN A 114 34.08 -4.99 25.87
C GLN A 114 34.16 -6.12 24.84
N LEU A 115 34.55 -7.32 25.27
CA LEU A 115 34.64 -8.50 24.39
C LEU A 115 33.28 -8.92 23.83
N ASN A 116 32.21 -8.81 24.63
CA ASN A 116 30.87 -9.29 24.24
C ASN A 116 29.98 -8.20 23.60
N PHE A 117 30.12 -6.93 24.00
CA PHE A 117 29.23 -5.84 23.59
C PHE A 117 29.95 -4.66 22.91
N GLY A 118 31.28 -4.73 22.78
CA GLY A 118 32.08 -3.68 22.15
C GLY A 118 31.97 -2.35 22.90
N SER A 119 31.71 -1.26 22.16
CA SER A 119 31.53 0.08 22.72
C SER A 119 30.09 0.41 23.12
N LEU A 120 29.14 -0.52 22.97
CA LEU A 120 27.70 -0.28 23.17
C LEU A 120 27.27 -0.47 24.64
N VAL A 121 28.07 0.04 25.56
CA VAL A 121 27.87 -0.11 27.01
C VAL A 121 27.68 1.26 27.64
N PHE A 122 26.68 1.41 28.52
CA PHE A 122 26.53 2.59 29.37
C PHE A 122 26.92 2.27 30.82
N ARG A 123 27.52 3.26 31.49
CA ARG A 123 27.85 3.22 32.92
C ARG A 123 27.02 4.25 33.66
N LEU A 124 26.27 3.80 34.66
CA LEU A 124 25.45 4.65 35.51
C LEU A 124 25.91 4.54 36.97
N PRO A 125 26.92 5.31 37.38
CA PRO A 125 27.35 5.36 38.77
C PRO A 125 26.28 6.07 39.60
N VAL A 126 25.71 5.39 40.59
CA VAL A 126 24.70 5.99 41.48
C VAL A 126 25.36 7.04 42.36
N ILE A 127 24.75 8.23 42.47
CA ILE A 127 25.32 9.37 43.21
C ILE A 127 25.31 9.09 44.72
N ASP A 128 24.15 8.71 45.25
CA ASP A 128 23.95 8.37 46.65
C ASP A 128 23.63 6.88 46.79
N ASN A 129 24.36 6.17 47.65
CA ASN A 129 24.16 4.73 47.81
C ASN A 129 22.79 4.38 48.42
N ASP A 130 22.16 5.31 49.13
CA ASP A 130 20.80 5.13 49.66
C ASP A 130 19.74 5.07 48.52
N ASP A 131 20.04 5.67 47.36
CA ASP A 131 19.17 5.63 46.19
C ASP A 131 19.33 4.36 45.34
N ARG A 132 20.25 3.43 45.68
CA ARG A 132 20.53 2.23 44.87
C ARG A 132 19.28 1.40 44.56
N THR A 133 18.39 1.23 45.55
CA THR A 133 17.12 0.50 45.41
C THR A 133 16.11 1.27 44.58
N LYS A 134 16.15 2.60 44.62
CA LYS A 134 15.28 3.47 43.83
C LYS A 134 15.68 3.47 42.36
N VAL A 135 16.98 3.55 42.07
CA VAL A 135 17.53 3.40 40.72
C VAL A 135 17.18 2.03 40.14
N GLY A 136 17.34 0.95 40.92
CA GLY A 136 16.93 -0.39 40.48
C GLY A 136 15.44 -0.48 40.10
N ARG A 137 14.55 0.15 40.88
CA ARG A 137 13.11 0.22 40.56
C ARG A 137 12.82 1.05 39.30
N LEU A 138 13.50 2.18 39.12
CA LEU A 138 13.36 3.01 37.91
C LEU A 138 13.80 2.25 36.65
N LEU A 139 14.90 1.51 36.74
CA LEU A 139 15.37 0.65 35.66
C LEU A 139 14.40 -0.51 35.39
N THR A 140 13.80 -1.09 36.43
CA THR A 140 12.75 -2.11 36.27
C THR A 140 11.55 -1.54 35.54
N THR A 141 11.09 -0.35 35.94
CA THR A 141 9.96 0.35 35.30
C THR A 141 10.27 0.69 33.84
N LEU A 142 11.51 1.11 33.55
CA LEU A 142 11.96 1.37 32.18
C LEU A 142 11.89 0.11 31.32
N VAL A 143 12.37 -1.03 31.85
CA VAL A 143 12.32 -2.30 31.13
C VAL A 143 10.89 -2.79 30.94
N ASP A 144 10.06 -2.75 31.98
CA ASP A 144 8.64 -3.11 31.88
C ASP A 144 7.90 -2.23 30.86
N TYR A 145 8.21 -0.93 30.82
CA TYR A 145 7.66 0.00 29.85
C TYR A 145 8.10 -0.36 28.43
N ARG A 146 9.38 -0.68 28.23
CA ARG A 146 9.91 -1.10 26.92
C ARG A 146 9.36 -2.43 26.44
N ASP A 147 9.24 -3.41 27.32
CA ASP A 147 8.68 -4.72 26.98
C ASP A 147 7.21 -4.59 26.58
N ARG A 148 6.48 -3.63 27.18
CA ARG A 148 5.11 -3.25 26.76
C ARG A 148 5.08 -2.38 25.49
N GLU A 149 6.09 -1.55 25.26
CA GLU A 149 6.29 -0.75 24.04
C GLU A 149 6.80 -1.57 22.86
N SER A 150 7.28 -2.80 23.05
CA SER A 150 7.78 -3.64 21.95
C SER A 150 6.75 -3.86 20.82
N GLY A 151 5.45 -3.66 21.08
CA GLY A 151 4.38 -3.62 20.07
C GLY A 151 4.11 -2.24 19.43
N ARG A 152 4.71 -1.17 19.95
CA ARG A 152 4.72 0.19 19.40
C ARG A 152 6.17 0.62 19.27
N SER A 153 6.84 0.10 18.25
CA SER A 153 8.06 0.75 17.75
C SER A 153 7.76 2.25 17.63
N LEU A 154 8.46 3.09 18.41
CA LEU A 154 8.57 4.52 18.16
C LEU A 154 9.11 4.62 16.74
N ALA A 155 8.19 4.63 15.77
CA ALA A 155 8.50 4.53 14.37
C ALA A 155 9.53 5.61 14.09
N ALA A 156 10.73 5.20 13.73
CA ALA A 156 11.68 6.09 13.11
C ALA A 156 10.89 6.88 12.07
N VAL A 157 10.90 8.22 12.18
CA VAL A 157 10.04 9.10 11.38
C VAL A 157 10.10 8.63 9.93
N LYS A 158 9.04 7.98 9.44
CA LYS A 158 9.04 7.33 8.12
C LYS A 158 9.42 8.38 7.06
N PRO A 159 10.38 8.15 6.15
CA PRO A 159 10.65 9.11 5.08
C PRO A 159 9.37 9.41 4.28
N ILE A 160 9.29 10.59 3.64
CA ILE A 160 8.10 10.96 2.85
C ILE A 160 7.83 9.93 1.74
N GLY A 161 8.89 9.38 1.11
CA GLY A 161 8.77 8.32 0.12
C GLY A 161 8.10 7.06 0.67
N ARG A 162 8.38 6.70 1.93
CA ARG A 162 7.72 5.56 2.58
C ARG A 162 6.24 5.82 2.82
N LEU A 163 5.86 7.04 3.21
CA LEU A 163 4.45 7.39 3.37
C LEU A 163 3.69 7.41 2.04
N LEU A 164 4.32 7.89 0.97
CA LEU A 164 3.73 7.82 -0.37
C LEU A 164 3.54 6.36 -0.80
N ARG A 165 4.53 5.50 -0.55
CA ARG A 165 4.37 4.05 -0.77
C ARG A 165 3.23 3.47 0.06
N ASP A 166 3.15 3.75 1.36
CA ASP A 166 2.09 3.25 2.24
C ASP A 166 0.70 3.70 1.75
N LEU A 167 0.58 4.94 1.24
CA LEU A 167 -0.65 5.45 0.61
C LEU A 167 -1.02 4.64 -0.64
N GLU A 168 -0.04 4.33 -1.50
CA GLU A 168 -0.27 3.48 -2.67
C GLU A 168 -0.66 2.05 -2.29
N MET A 169 -0.02 1.46 -1.28
CA MET A 169 -0.40 0.15 -0.77
C MET A 169 -1.85 0.14 -0.26
N ALA A 170 -2.27 1.18 0.46
CA ALA A 170 -3.66 1.31 0.92
C ALA A 170 -4.65 1.40 -0.26
N ILE A 171 -4.30 2.13 -1.32
CA ILE A 171 -5.10 2.21 -2.55
C ILE A 171 -5.19 0.83 -3.23
N LEU A 172 -4.08 0.10 -3.35
CA LEU A 172 -4.05 -1.25 -3.94
C LEU A 172 -4.84 -2.27 -3.12
N ALA A 173 -4.76 -2.18 -1.79
CA ALA A 173 -5.50 -3.00 -0.86
C ALA A 173 -6.99 -2.62 -0.77
N LYS A 174 -7.44 -1.58 -1.51
CA LYS A 174 -8.80 -1.01 -1.44
C LYS A 174 -9.23 -0.62 -0.02
N ASN A 175 -8.27 -0.16 0.78
CA ASN A 175 -8.46 0.25 2.17
C ASN A 175 -8.56 1.77 2.29
N GLU A 176 -9.78 2.29 2.18
CA GLU A 176 -10.04 3.74 2.21
C GLU A 176 -9.60 4.38 3.54
N GLN A 177 -9.90 3.72 4.66
CA GLN A 177 -9.56 4.22 5.99
C GLN A 177 -8.04 4.37 6.17
N SER A 178 -7.28 3.37 5.72
CA SER A 178 -5.81 3.42 5.76
C SER A 178 -5.28 4.55 4.87
N ALA A 179 -5.81 4.71 3.65
CA ALA A 179 -5.40 5.78 2.74
C ALA A 179 -5.59 7.18 3.35
N TRP A 180 -6.74 7.45 3.96
CA TRP A 180 -7.00 8.72 4.66
C TRP A 180 -6.15 8.90 5.92
N SER A 181 -5.87 7.82 6.66
CA SER A 181 -4.97 7.86 7.81
C SER A 181 -3.55 8.27 7.40
N VAL A 182 -3.00 7.63 6.35
CA VAL A 182 -1.67 7.95 5.81
C VAL A 182 -1.64 9.37 5.23
N TYR A 183 -2.70 9.81 4.53
CA TYR A 183 -2.84 11.19 4.08
C TYR A 183 -2.79 12.19 5.25
N GLY A 184 -3.50 11.90 6.35
CA GLY A 184 -3.47 12.70 7.57
C GLY A 184 -2.06 12.83 8.14
N GLU A 185 -1.30 11.74 8.14
CA GLU A 185 0.10 11.71 8.55
C GLU A 185 0.98 12.56 7.62
N ILE A 186 0.87 12.40 6.30
CA ILE A 186 1.60 13.20 5.30
C ILE A 186 1.33 14.70 5.50
N ARG A 187 0.05 15.07 5.67
CA ARG A 187 -0.38 16.46 5.89
C ARG A 187 0.22 17.05 7.17
N SER A 188 0.20 16.28 8.27
CA SER A 188 0.71 16.73 9.58
C SER A 188 2.20 17.07 9.56
N ARG A 189 2.96 16.48 8.64
CA ARG A 189 4.41 16.65 8.52
C ARG A 189 4.82 17.91 7.75
N GLY A 190 3.90 18.54 7.01
CA GLY A 190 4.16 19.80 6.28
C GLY A 190 5.27 19.72 5.23
N ARG A 191 5.60 18.53 4.72
CA ARG A 191 6.68 18.31 3.73
C ARG A 191 6.24 18.48 2.29
N LEU A 192 4.93 18.54 2.02
CA LEU A 192 4.35 18.72 0.70
C LEU A 192 3.63 20.07 0.60
N SER A 193 3.61 20.64 -0.62
CA SER A 193 2.83 21.85 -0.91
C SER A 193 1.33 21.59 -0.79
N ALA A 194 0.54 22.66 -0.60
CA ALA A 194 -0.92 22.56 -0.60
C ALA A 194 -1.47 21.96 -1.90
N THR A 195 -0.85 22.28 -3.04
CA THR A 195 -1.19 21.71 -4.35
C THR A 195 -0.94 20.20 -4.41
N ASN A 196 0.22 19.73 -3.93
CA ASN A 196 0.53 18.30 -3.93
C ASN A 196 -0.38 17.52 -2.97
N LEU A 197 -0.74 18.10 -1.83
CA LEU A 197 -1.74 17.53 -0.93
C LEU A 197 -3.11 17.43 -1.60
N ALA A 198 -3.51 18.44 -2.38
CA ALA A 198 -4.76 18.43 -3.14
C ALA A 198 -4.75 17.32 -4.21
N PHE A 199 -3.62 17.11 -4.90
CA PHE A 199 -3.46 16.00 -5.84
C PHE A 199 -3.59 14.64 -5.16
N LEU A 200 -3.05 14.47 -3.95
CA LEU A 200 -3.25 13.23 -3.19
C LEU A 200 -4.73 13.02 -2.83
N GLN A 201 -5.48 14.07 -2.49
CA GLN A 201 -6.93 13.95 -2.25
C GLN A 201 -7.68 13.51 -3.51
N VAL A 202 -7.40 14.15 -4.66
CA VAL A 202 -7.98 13.73 -5.94
C VAL A 202 -7.65 12.26 -6.22
N ARG A 203 -6.41 11.85 -5.94
CA ARG A 203 -5.98 10.46 -6.11
C ARG A 203 -6.76 9.48 -5.24
N ILE A 204 -6.96 9.81 -3.96
CA ILE A 204 -7.74 9.00 -3.03
C ILE A 204 -9.19 8.93 -3.48
N PHE A 205 -9.86 10.08 -3.68
CA PHE A 205 -11.25 10.11 -4.13
C PHE A 205 -11.46 9.35 -5.45
N GLY A 206 -10.55 9.51 -6.41
CA GLY A 206 -10.62 8.80 -7.68
C GLY A 206 -10.35 7.29 -7.55
N ALA A 207 -9.50 6.86 -6.61
CA ALA A 207 -9.21 5.44 -6.38
C ALA A 207 -10.37 4.66 -5.74
N PHE A 208 -11.19 5.37 -4.96
CA PHE A 208 -12.40 4.87 -4.28
C PHE A 208 -13.70 5.31 -4.96
N GLU A 209 -13.60 5.89 -6.17
CA GLU A 209 -14.73 6.34 -7.00
C GLU A 209 -15.73 7.27 -6.29
N GLN A 210 -15.23 8.07 -5.35
CA GLN A 210 -15.96 9.11 -4.63
C GLN A 210 -16.04 10.39 -5.48
N TRP A 211 -16.73 10.27 -6.61
CA TRP A 211 -16.77 11.30 -7.65
C TRP A 211 -17.44 12.59 -7.17
N ALA A 212 -18.50 12.48 -6.36
CA ALA A 212 -19.21 13.63 -5.83
C ALA A 212 -18.32 14.44 -4.88
N GLU A 213 -17.63 13.75 -3.97
CA GLU A 213 -16.70 14.34 -3.01
C GLU A 213 -15.51 15.01 -3.71
N LEU A 214 -14.99 14.38 -4.78
CA LEU A 214 -13.94 14.96 -5.63
C LEU A 214 -14.40 16.30 -6.24
N LEU A 215 -15.60 16.36 -6.79
CA LEU A 215 -16.14 17.58 -7.41
C LEU A 215 -16.49 18.68 -6.39
N LEU A 216 -16.72 18.30 -5.13
CA LEU A 216 -16.99 19.20 -4.00
C LEU A 216 -15.71 19.70 -3.30
N LEU A 217 -14.52 19.30 -3.77
CA LEU A 217 -13.26 19.79 -3.22
C LEU A 217 -13.20 21.33 -3.22
N PRO A 218 -12.95 21.99 -2.08
CA PRO A 218 -13.01 23.44 -1.97
C PRO A 218 -11.97 24.15 -2.85
N ASN A 219 -10.83 23.50 -3.07
CA ASN A 219 -9.71 23.98 -3.88
C ASN A 219 -9.72 23.43 -5.31
N LEU A 220 -10.80 22.78 -5.77
CA LEU A 220 -10.87 22.24 -7.13
C LEU A 220 -10.62 23.30 -8.20
N ASN A 221 -11.11 24.53 -8.00
CA ASN A 221 -10.84 25.63 -8.93
C ASN A 221 -9.35 25.93 -9.04
N ASP A 222 -8.62 25.94 -7.92
CA ASP A 222 -7.19 26.19 -7.91
C ASP A 222 -6.43 25.05 -8.62
N ILE A 223 -6.84 23.80 -8.37
CA ILE A 223 -6.30 22.61 -9.06
C ILE A 223 -6.46 22.73 -10.58
N LEU A 224 -7.61 23.21 -11.06
CA LEU A 224 -7.89 23.38 -12.50
C LEU A 224 -7.05 24.48 -13.16
N GLN A 225 -6.46 25.40 -12.39
CA GLN A 225 -5.61 26.48 -12.92
C GLN A 225 -4.11 26.15 -12.93
N VAL A 226 -3.66 25.19 -12.13
CA VAL A 226 -2.24 24.80 -12.03
C VAL A 226 -1.94 23.62 -12.97
N ARG A 227 -0.68 23.46 -13.41
CA ARG A 227 -0.22 22.23 -14.10
C ARG A 227 -0.49 21.01 -13.22
N ARG A 228 -1.09 19.97 -13.80
CA ARG A 228 -1.48 18.73 -13.09
C ARG A 228 -0.76 17.53 -13.71
N PRO A 229 -0.34 16.56 -12.89
CA PRO A 229 0.01 15.24 -13.41
C PRO A 229 -1.18 14.63 -14.15
N LYS A 230 -0.92 13.85 -15.20
CA LYS A 230 -1.96 13.24 -16.05
C LYS A 230 -3.02 12.46 -15.30
N ARG A 231 -2.59 11.60 -14.37
CA ARG A 231 -3.51 10.77 -13.57
C ARG A 231 -4.53 11.63 -12.81
N ILE A 232 -4.15 12.82 -12.39
CA ILE A 232 -5.06 13.77 -11.71
C ILE A 232 -6.08 14.35 -12.70
N SER A 233 -5.64 14.77 -13.89
CA SER A 233 -6.56 15.26 -14.94
C SER A 233 -7.52 14.16 -15.39
N ASP A 234 -7.03 12.94 -15.57
CA ASP A 234 -7.82 11.76 -15.92
C ASP A 234 -8.88 11.47 -14.85
N GLN A 235 -8.54 11.43 -13.56
CA GLN A 235 -9.50 11.20 -12.47
C GLN A 235 -10.55 12.33 -12.33
N ILE A 236 -10.17 13.59 -12.51
CA ILE A 236 -11.15 14.69 -12.50
C ILE A 236 -12.08 14.56 -13.72
N ALA A 237 -11.56 14.21 -14.90
CA ALA A 237 -12.38 14.00 -16.10
C ALA A 237 -13.36 12.83 -15.92
N GLN A 238 -12.92 11.72 -15.32
CA GLN A 238 -13.81 10.61 -14.93
C GLN A 238 -14.93 11.10 -14.00
N ALA A 239 -14.58 11.86 -12.95
CA ALA A 239 -15.56 12.36 -11.98
C ALA A 239 -16.61 13.26 -12.63
N VAL A 240 -16.19 14.16 -13.52
CA VAL A 240 -17.11 15.05 -14.25
C VAL A 240 -18.01 14.23 -15.18
N TYR A 241 -17.45 13.26 -15.90
CA TYR A 241 -18.24 12.39 -16.77
C TYR A 241 -19.29 11.61 -16.00
N GLN A 242 -18.89 10.92 -14.93
CA GLN A 242 -19.77 10.10 -14.10
C GLN A 242 -20.88 10.93 -13.46
N HIS A 243 -20.58 12.14 -13.00
CA HIS A 243 -21.55 12.97 -12.31
C HIS A 243 -22.47 13.79 -13.23
N GLN A 244 -22.01 14.16 -14.43
CA GLN A 244 -22.74 15.11 -15.30
C GLN A 244 -23.21 14.52 -16.64
N LEU A 245 -22.60 13.43 -17.12
CA LEU A 245 -22.80 12.94 -18.49
C LEU A 245 -23.24 11.48 -18.56
N ALA A 246 -22.91 10.65 -17.57
CA ALA A 246 -23.22 9.21 -17.58
C ALA A 246 -24.73 8.91 -17.68
N GLU A 247 -25.59 9.72 -17.06
CA GLU A 247 -27.05 9.56 -17.18
C GLU A 247 -27.55 9.70 -18.63
N HIS A 248 -26.92 10.56 -19.42
CA HIS A 248 -27.29 10.77 -20.83
C HIS A 248 -26.82 9.63 -21.73
N GLU A 249 -25.68 9.02 -21.42
CA GLU A 249 -25.22 7.79 -22.07
C GLU A 249 -26.20 6.63 -21.81
N LEU A 250 -26.64 6.46 -20.57
CA LEU A 250 -27.63 5.44 -20.21
C LEU A 250 -28.98 5.67 -20.91
N ALA A 251 -29.38 6.93 -21.11
CA ALA A 251 -30.59 7.28 -21.86
C ALA A 251 -30.42 7.19 -23.39
N GLY A 252 -29.18 7.08 -23.89
CA GLY A 252 -28.87 7.13 -25.32
C GLY A 252 -29.08 8.51 -25.97
N ASP A 253 -29.09 9.59 -25.19
CA ASP A 253 -29.33 10.95 -25.68
C ASP A 253 -28.03 11.74 -25.83
N ALA A 254 -27.36 11.52 -26.96
CA ALA A 254 -26.12 12.22 -27.31
C ALA A 254 -26.31 13.74 -27.47
N THR A 255 -27.51 14.19 -27.87
CA THR A 255 -27.78 15.62 -28.08
C THR A 255 -27.84 16.35 -26.73
N GLU A 256 -28.53 15.75 -25.76
CA GLU A 256 -28.59 16.31 -24.41
C GLU A 256 -27.23 16.23 -23.71
N ALA A 257 -26.42 15.17 -23.91
CA ALA A 257 -25.07 15.11 -23.37
C ALA A 257 -24.19 16.30 -23.82
N VAL A 258 -24.25 16.64 -25.12
CA VAL A 258 -23.55 17.81 -25.68
C VAL A 258 -24.10 19.12 -25.12
N ALA A 259 -25.43 19.24 -24.95
CA ALA A 259 -26.05 20.41 -24.36
C ALA A 259 -25.69 20.59 -22.86
N ALA A 260 -25.68 19.50 -22.09
CA ALA A 260 -25.30 19.46 -20.69
C ALA A 260 -23.84 19.92 -20.50
N TYR A 261 -22.93 19.43 -21.35
CA TYR A 261 -21.54 19.88 -21.36
C TYR A 261 -21.41 21.39 -21.60
N ARG A 262 -22.15 21.95 -22.58
CA ARG A 262 -22.12 23.41 -22.83
C ARG A 262 -22.60 24.23 -21.64
N ARG A 263 -23.54 23.70 -20.84
CA ARG A 263 -24.05 24.38 -19.64
C ARG A 263 -23.08 24.34 -18.46
N THR A 264 -22.42 23.20 -18.24
CA THR A 264 -21.69 22.93 -16.98
C THR A 264 -20.25 22.47 -17.18
N GLY A 265 -20.01 21.68 -18.23
CA GLY A 265 -18.70 21.11 -18.59
C GLY A 265 -17.66 22.12 -19.09
N LYS A 266 -18.06 23.27 -19.66
CA LYS A 266 -17.11 24.30 -20.17
C LYS A 266 -16.09 24.79 -19.13
N ARG A 267 -16.45 24.77 -17.83
CA ARG A 267 -15.53 25.06 -16.71
C ARG A 267 -14.31 24.13 -16.69
N PHE A 268 -14.49 22.90 -17.16
CA PHE A 268 -13.51 21.81 -17.12
C PHE A 268 -12.78 21.60 -18.46
N GLN A 269 -12.94 22.50 -19.44
CA GLN A 269 -12.28 22.41 -20.75
C GLN A 269 -10.74 22.25 -20.65
N ASN A 270 -10.14 22.83 -19.60
CA ASN A 270 -8.71 22.74 -19.32
C ASN A 270 -8.23 21.35 -18.88
N LEU A 271 -9.13 20.38 -18.66
CA LEU A 271 -8.75 18.98 -18.41
C LEU A 271 -8.27 18.27 -19.68
N VAL A 272 -8.74 18.71 -20.85
CA VAL A 272 -8.50 18.04 -22.14
C VAL A 272 -7.43 18.77 -22.96
N ARG A 273 -6.46 19.39 -22.29
CA ARG A 273 -5.36 20.11 -22.96
C ARG A 273 -4.41 19.16 -23.72
N SER A 274 -4.31 17.93 -23.22
CA SER A 274 -3.68 16.80 -23.88
C SER A 274 -4.55 15.57 -23.67
N THR A 275 -4.80 14.86 -24.76
CA THR A 275 -5.56 13.62 -24.85
C THR A 275 -4.65 12.40 -24.81
N ALA A 276 -3.36 12.54 -25.16
CA ALA A 276 -2.39 11.45 -25.11
C ALA A 276 -2.16 10.90 -23.69
N GLY A 277 -2.50 11.67 -22.65
CA GLY A 277 -2.39 11.25 -21.25
C GLY A 277 -3.63 10.59 -20.66
N LEU A 278 -4.78 10.59 -21.35
CA LEU A 278 -6.02 10.02 -20.84
C LEU A 278 -6.06 8.52 -21.13
N GLN A 279 -6.37 7.72 -20.11
CA GLN A 279 -6.34 6.27 -20.19
C GLN A 279 -7.69 5.66 -19.83
N SER A 280 -8.47 6.34 -18.97
CA SER A 280 -9.72 5.79 -18.48
C SER A 280 -10.86 6.02 -19.49
N PRO A 281 -11.75 5.05 -19.72
CA PRO A 281 -12.83 5.16 -20.71
C PRO A 281 -13.68 6.43 -20.53
N GLU A 282 -14.06 6.76 -19.31
CA GLU A 282 -14.87 7.92 -18.97
C GLU A 282 -14.15 9.25 -19.24
N ALA A 283 -12.84 9.30 -19.00
CA ALA A 283 -12.03 10.48 -19.29
C ALA A 283 -11.94 10.72 -20.82
N ILE A 284 -11.84 9.65 -21.60
CA ILE A 284 -11.84 9.72 -23.06
C ILE A 284 -13.22 10.10 -23.60
N LYS A 285 -14.30 9.54 -23.05
CA LYS A 285 -15.68 9.95 -23.39
C LYS A 285 -15.91 11.42 -23.03
N PHE A 286 -15.41 11.90 -21.90
CA PHE A 286 -15.43 13.32 -21.54
C PHE A 286 -14.68 14.19 -22.57
N ALA A 287 -13.48 13.77 -22.97
CA ALA A 287 -12.71 14.45 -24.01
C ALA A 287 -13.45 14.49 -25.36
N LEU A 288 -14.10 13.39 -25.73
CA LEU A 288 -14.91 13.28 -26.96
C LEU A 288 -16.09 14.26 -26.92
N VAL A 289 -16.86 14.27 -25.82
CA VAL A 289 -17.98 15.21 -25.63
C VAL A 289 -17.45 16.66 -25.69
N SER A 290 -16.31 16.95 -25.07
CA SER A 290 -15.68 18.27 -25.14
C SER A 290 -15.32 18.69 -26.57
N ALA A 291 -14.72 17.79 -27.36
CA ALA A 291 -14.34 18.06 -28.75
C ALA A 291 -15.54 18.34 -29.66
N VAL A 292 -16.64 17.60 -29.44
CA VAL A 292 -17.90 17.77 -30.17
C VAL A 292 -18.65 19.04 -29.74
N ALA A 293 -18.64 19.35 -28.44
CA ALA A 293 -19.40 20.44 -27.85
C ALA A 293 -18.69 21.81 -27.95
N ALA A 294 -17.42 21.85 -28.35
CA ALA A 294 -16.62 23.06 -28.50
C ALA A 294 -17.30 24.13 -29.37
N ASP A 295 -17.00 25.40 -29.11
CA ASP A 295 -17.59 26.54 -29.84
C ASP A 295 -17.29 26.43 -31.36
N VAL A 296 -16.08 25.94 -31.70
CA VAL A 296 -15.74 25.42 -33.03
C VAL A 296 -15.51 23.92 -32.88
N PRO A 297 -16.39 23.06 -33.44
CA PRO A 297 -16.28 21.61 -33.26
C PRO A 297 -14.95 21.04 -33.81
N GLN A 298 -14.23 20.30 -32.97
CA GLN A 298 -12.94 19.70 -33.31
C GLN A 298 -13.13 18.30 -33.91
N ARG A 299 -13.63 18.24 -35.15
CA ARG A 299 -14.05 16.98 -35.80
C ARG A 299 -12.95 15.91 -35.84
N GLU A 300 -11.73 16.25 -36.28
CA GLU A 300 -10.62 15.29 -36.37
C GLU A 300 -10.23 14.71 -35.00
N LEU A 301 -10.24 15.56 -33.96
CA LEU A 301 -9.99 15.11 -32.58
C LEU A 301 -11.11 14.17 -32.11
N ALA A 302 -12.37 14.53 -32.37
CA ALA A 302 -13.51 13.71 -32.01
C ALA A 302 -13.48 12.33 -32.70
N GLU A 303 -13.16 12.28 -34.00
CA GLU A 303 -13.03 11.01 -34.75
C GLU A 303 -11.90 10.14 -34.20
N ARG A 304 -10.75 10.73 -33.88
CA ARG A 304 -9.62 10.02 -33.25
C ARG A 304 -9.96 9.50 -31.86
N LEU A 305 -10.64 10.28 -31.03
CA LEU A 305 -11.08 9.86 -29.70
C LEU A 305 -12.14 8.75 -29.77
N ALA A 306 -13.07 8.84 -30.72
CA ALA A 306 -14.09 7.81 -30.96
C ALA A 306 -13.47 6.45 -31.33
N GLY A 307 -12.33 6.45 -32.04
CA GLY A 307 -11.57 5.25 -32.39
C GLY A 307 -10.63 4.73 -31.29
N HIS A 308 -10.61 5.33 -30.10
CA HIS A 308 -9.67 4.95 -29.04
C HIS A 308 -10.03 3.59 -28.42
N THR A 309 -9.02 2.75 -28.18
CA THR A 309 -9.20 1.36 -27.71
C THR A 309 -9.93 1.26 -26.37
N ALA A 310 -9.69 2.20 -25.46
CA ALA A 310 -10.32 2.21 -24.14
C ALA A 310 -11.86 2.36 -24.17
N ILE A 311 -12.44 2.93 -25.23
CA ILE A 311 -13.89 3.07 -25.39
C ILE A 311 -14.46 2.16 -26.49
N ALA A 312 -13.69 1.15 -26.92
CA ALA A 312 -14.10 0.24 -27.99
C ALA A 312 -15.41 -0.51 -27.69
N THR A 313 -15.71 -0.77 -26.41
CA THR A 313 -16.98 -1.35 -25.97
C THR A 313 -18.17 -0.41 -26.10
N ASP A 314 -17.91 0.89 -26.15
CA ASP A 314 -18.90 1.98 -26.16
C ASP A 314 -18.98 2.64 -27.55
N ALA A 315 -18.56 1.93 -28.61
CA ALA A 315 -18.47 2.47 -29.98
C ALA A 315 -19.80 3.06 -30.48
N ALA A 316 -20.94 2.44 -30.14
CA ALA A 316 -22.26 2.95 -30.51
C ALA A 316 -22.56 4.34 -29.90
N TRP A 317 -22.10 4.57 -28.66
CA TRP A 317 -22.23 5.87 -28.00
C TRP A 317 -21.30 6.91 -28.63
N ALA A 318 -20.07 6.52 -28.95
CA ALA A 318 -19.12 7.39 -29.64
C ALA A 318 -19.64 7.82 -31.03
N GLU A 319 -20.22 6.88 -31.80
CA GLU A 319 -20.87 7.17 -33.08
C GLU A 319 -22.08 8.11 -32.94
N ALA A 320 -22.91 7.91 -31.91
CA ALA A 320 -24.03 8.79 -31.61
C ALA A 320 -23.59 10.22 -31.32
N LEU A 321 -22.48 10.41 -30.58
CA LEU A 321 -21.87 11.72 -30.33
C LEU A 321 -21.33 12.35 -31.62
N LEU A 322 -20.61 11.59 -32.45
CA LEU A 322 -20.13 12.09 -33.75
C LEU A 322 -21.26 12.53 -34.67
N ALA A 323 -22.40 11.83 -34.65
CA ALA A 323 -23.57 12.18 -35.45
C ALA A 323 -24.18 13.56 -35.08
N THR A 324 -23.86 14.11 -33.91
CA THR A 324 -24.29 15.46 -33.51
C THR A 324 -23.47 16.58 -34.15
N LEU A 325 -22.33 16.26 -34.78
CA LEU A 325 -21.49 17.25 -35.44
C LEU A 325 -22.23 17.86 -36.65
N PRO A 326 -22.15 19.19 -36.85
CA PRO A 326 -22.75 19.82 -38.02
C PRO A 326 -22.14 19.25 -39.32
N ALA A 327 -22.96 19.11 -40.37
CA ALA A 327 -22.50 18.63 -41.67
C ALA A 327 -21.32 19.46 -42.17
N GLN A 328 -20.36 18.79 -42.82
CA GLN A 328 -19.12 19.41 -43.31
C GLN A 328 -19.48 20.56 -44.25
N GLN A 329 -19.29 21.80 -43.81
CA GLN A 329 -19.27 22.91 -44.74
C GLN A 329 -17.99 22.76 -45.55
N SER A 330 -18.13 22.54 -46.86
CA SER A 330 -17.02 22.63 -47.81
C SER A 330 -16.25 23.89 -47.50
N ALA A 331 -15.00 23.75 -47.05
CA ALA A 331 -14.18 24.89 -46.68
C ALA A 331 -14.19 25.91 -47.83
N GLU A 332 -14.65 27.13 -47.55
CA GLU A 332 -14.18 28.26 -48.35
C GLU A 332 -12.66 28.21 -48.32
N VAL A 333 -12.07 28.11 -49.50
CA VAL A 333 -10.62 28.06 -49.69
C VAL A 333 -10.03 29.34 -49.10
N VAL A 334 -9.60 29.27 -47.84
CA VAL A 334 -8.76 30.30 -47.23
C VAL A 334 -7.44 30.27 -47.98
N SER A 335 -7.09 31.41 -48.58
CA SER A 335 -5.96 31.56 -49.49
C SER A 335 -4.65 31.01 -48.92
N GLU A 336 -3.95 30.26 -49.76
CA GLU A 336 -2.56 29.82 -49.59
C GLU A 336 -1.62 31.00 -49.29
N ALA A 337 -1.33 31.21 -48.01
CA ALA A 337 -0.07 31.75 -47.47
C ALA A 337 -0.02 31.68 -45.93
N VAL A 338 -0.71 30.73 -45.29
CA VAL A 338 -0.57 30.48 -43.85
C VAL A 338 0.65 29.59 -43.69
N THR A 339 1.69 30.06 -43.02
CA THR A 339 2.85 29.21 -42.74
C THR A 339 2.40 28.08 -41.80
N ALA A 340 2.98 26.87 -41.92
CA ALA A 340 2.68 25.76 -40.99
C ALA A 340 2.88 26.15 -39.50
N TYR A 341 3.66 27.20 -39.25
CA TYR A 341 3.86 27.82 -37.95
C TYR A 341 2.61 28.50 -37.39
N ASP A 342 1.90 29.27 -38.22
CA ASP A 342 0.70 30.00 -37.78
C ASP A 342 -0.43 29.03 -37.41
N VAL A 343 -0.51 27.87 -38.10
CA VAL A 343 -1.45 26.79 -37.76
C VAL A 343 -1.11 26.19 -36.39
N ALA A 344 0.17 25.95 -36.10
CA ALA A 344 0.61 25.44 -34.80
C ALA A 344 0.29 26.40 -33.65
N ASP A 345 0.48 27.72 -33.85
CA ASP A 345 0.13 28.74 -32.86
C ASP A 345 -1.39 28.82 -32.62
N VAL A 346 -2.22 28.61 -33.65
CA VAL A 346 -3.68 28.51 -33.48
C VAL A 346 -4.03 27.33 -32.58
N ARG A 347 -3.49 26.14 -32.83
CA ARG A 347 -3.74 24.94 -31.99
C ARG A 347 -3.25 25.12 -30.56
N TYR A 348 -2.08 25.75 -30.38
CA TYR A 348 -1.56 26.10 -29.06
C TYR A 348 -2.51 27.04 -28.29
N ASN A 349 -3.05 28.06 -28.95
CA ASN A 349 -3.97 29.02 -28.31
C ASN A 349 -5.34 28.39 -28.00
N GLU A 350 -5.74 27.35 -28.73
CA GLU A 350 -6.91 26.52 -28.43
C GLU A 350 -6.67 25.52 -27.29
N ASN A 351 -5.44 25.46 -26.75
CA ASN A 351 -4.95 24.45 -25.80
C ASN A 351 -5.01 23.01 -26.32
N ASN A 352 -4.92 22.80 -27.64
CA ASN A 352 -4.76 21.48 -28.23
C ASN A 352 -3.26 21.17 -28.35
N PHE A 353 -2.63 20.77 -27.24
CA PHE A 353 -1.18 20.66 -27.17
C PHE A 353 -0.63 19.44 -27.91
N ASP A 354 -1.38 18.34 -28.02
CA ASP A 354 -0.92 17.15 -28.76
C ASP A 354 -0.67 17.49 -30.24
N GLU A 355 -1.64 18.16 -30.88
CA GLU A 355 -1.54 18.53 -32.29
C GLU A 355 -0.55 19.70 -32.48
N ALA A 356 -0.53 20.67 -31.56
CA ALA A 356 0.44 21.76 -31.60
C ALA A 356 1.88 21.23 -31.55
N LEU A 357 2.17 20.29 -30.63
CA LEU A 357 3.49 19.66 -30.51
C LEU A 357 3.87 18.96 -31.83
N ALA A 358 2.98 18.14 -32.38
CA ALA A 358 3.23 17.44 -33.65
C ALA A 358 3.54 18.41 -34.80
N LEU A 359 2.80 19.53 -34.90
CA LEU A 359 3.03 20.56 -35.91
C LEU A 359 4.34 21.34 -35.68
N TYR A 360 4.70 21.63 -34.43
CA TYR A 360 5.98 22.30 -34.13
C TYR A 360 7.18 21.39 -34.43
N LEU A 361 7.10 20.08 -34.16
CA LEU A 361 8.17 19.11 -34.45
C LEU A 361 8.48 18.99 -35.95
N MET A 362 7.50 19.26 -36.83
CA MET A 362 7.70 19.27 -38.29
C MET A 362 8.44 20.50 -38.82
N GLN A 363 8.65 21.53 -37.99
CA GLN A 363 9.26 22.80 -38.40
C GLN A 363 10.78 22.77 -38.18
N THR A 364 11.50 23.64 -38.90
CA THR A 364 12.93 23.80 -38.67
C THR A 364 13.22 24.35 -37.26
N PRO A 365 14.24 23.84 -36.56
CA PRO A 365 14.60 24.33 -35.23
C PRO A 365 14.97 25.81 -35.25
N THR A 366 14.12 26.63 -34.64
CA THR A 366 14.33 28.04 -34.36
C THR A 366 14.20 28.26 -32.86
N ARG A 367 14.73 29.36 -32.33
CA ARG A 367 14.56 29.71 -30.90
C ARG A 367 13.09 29.68 -30.45
N ARG A 368 12.17 30.12 -31.31
CA ARG A 368 10.74 30.15 -31.01
C ARG A 368 10.13 28.75 -31.06
N SER A 369 10.41 27.97 -32.11
CA SER A 369 9.88 26.60 -32.22
C SER A 369 10.41 25.71 -31.10
N VAL A 370 11.71 25.74 -30.79
CA VAL A 370 12.30 24.95 -29.69
C VAL A 370 11.64 25.28 -28.35
N HIS A 371 11.44 26.57 -28.05
CA HIS A 371 10.73 26.97 -26.84
C HIS A 371 9.28 26.45 -26.81
N ARG A 372 8.56 26.52 -27.93
CA ARG A 372 7.20 25.98 -28.03
C ARG A 372 7.15 24.46 -27.91
N VAL A 373 8.10 23.74 -28.49
CA VAL A 373 8.23 22.27 -28.37
C VAL A 373 8.46 21.89 -26.91
N LEU A 374 9.39 22.54 -26.21
CA LEU A 374 9.64 22.27 -24.78
C LEU A 374 8.41 22.57 -23.93
N GLU A 375 7.76 23.71 -24.17
CA GLU A 375 6.55 24.13 -23.44
C GLU A 375 5.38 23.16 -23.66
N THR A 376 5.10 22.81 -24.92
CA THR A 376 4.01 21.90 -25.27
C THR A 376 4.29 20.47 -24.81
N ALA A 377 5.53 19.98 -24.88
CA ALA A 377 5.89 18.67 -24.35
C ALA A 377 5.73 18.58 -22.83
N VAL A 378 6.04 19.65 -22.08
CA VAL A 378 5.79 19.70 -20.63
C VAL A 378 4.29 19.65 -20.30
N GLU A 379 3.43 20.20 -21.15
CA GLU A 379 1.98 20.12 -21.00
C GLU A 379 1.40 18.77 -21.48
N VAL A 380 1.97 18.17 -22.53
CA VAL A 380 1.59 16.83 -23.03
C VAL A 380 2.04 15.75 -22.05
N ASP A 381 3.16 15.93 -21.34
CA ASP A 381 3.62 15.15 -20.19
C ASP A 381 3.72 13.63 -20.47
N THR A 382 4.02 13.20 -21.71
CA THR A 382 4.29 11.77 -22.05
C THR A 382 5.79 11.52 -22.13
N ARG A 383 6.20 10.27 -21.89
CA ARG A 383 7.55 9.81 -22.20
C ARG A 383 7.95 10.15 -23.65
N GLN A 384 7.11 9.77 -24.61
CA GLN A 384 7.32 10.07 -26.03
C GLN A 384 7.53 11.57 -26.30
N SER A 385 6.71 12.45 -25.72
CA SER A 385 6.83 13.91 -25.92
C SER A 385 8.13 14.46 -25.35
N ALA A 386 8.62 13.89 -24.23
CA ALA A 386 9.90 14.25 -23.66
C ALA A 386 11.06 13.80 -24.55
N GLU A 387 11.01 12.58 -25.10
CA GLU A 387 12.00 12.07 -26.06
C GLU A 387 12.04 12.95 -27.32
N GLU A 388 10.89 13.20 -27.94
CA GLU A 388 10.77 14.01 -29.15
C GLU A 388 11.25 15.46 -28.93
N ALA A 389 10.90 16.07 -27.80
CA ALA A 389 11.27 17.45 -27.50
C ALA A 389 12.77 17.62 -27.23
N LEU A 390 13.39 16.69 -26.48
CA LEU A 390 14.81 16.72 -26.22
C LEU A 390 15.62 16.35 -27.47
N ALA A 391 15.14 15.41 -28.29
CA ALA A 391 15.71 15.13 -29.61
C ALA A 391 15.64 16.36 -30.51
N TYR A 392 14.50 17.07 -30.54
CA TYR A 392 14.34 18.31 -31.31
C TYR A 392 15.31 19.40 -30.85
N LEU A 393 15.49 19.60 -29.55
CA LEU A 393 16.49 20.51 -28.98
C LEU A 393 17.91 20.13 -29.41
N SER A 394 18.27 18.84 -29.34
CA SER A 394 19.61 18.36 -29.73
C SER A 394 19.89 18.53 -31.23
N SER A 395 18.85 18.51 -32.06
CA SER A 395 18.96 18.74 -33.51
C SER A 395 19.13 20.22 -33.89
N ALA A 396 18.91 21.15 -32.96
CA ALA A 396 19.01 22.57 -33.22
C ALA A 396 20.48 23.02 -33.33
N PRO A 397 20.78 24.08 -34.12
CA PRO A 397 22.10 24.70 -34.15
C PRO A 397 22.65 25.10 -32.76
N GLU A 398 23.96 24.99 -32.54
CA GLU A 398 24.63 25.26 -31.24
C GLU A 398 24.34 26.68 -30.69
N ASP A 399 24.19 27.67 -31.57
CA ASP A 399 23.86 29.05 -31.18
C ASP A 399 22.44 29.15 -30.61
N ILE A 400 21.50 28.37 -31.14
CA ILE A 400 20.13 28.28 -30.64
C ILE A 400 20.11 27.51 -29.31
N GLN A 401 20.81 26.39 -29.22
CA GLN A 401 20.91 25.61 -27.98
C GLN A 401 21.44 26.47 -26.83
N THR A 402 22.53 27.21 -27.06
CA THR A 402 23.12 28.12 -26.07
C THR A 402 22.14 29.21 -25.62
N GLN A 403 21.36 29.77 -26.56
CA GLN A 403 20.33 30.77 -26.24
C GLN A 403 19.15 30.21 -25.44
N ILE A 404 18.77 28.95 -25.67
CA ILE A 404 17.70 28.26 -24.96
C ILE A 404 18.18 27.90 -23.54
N LEU A 405 19.36 27.33 -23.40
CA LEU A 405 19.98 27.00 -22.11
C LEU A 405 20.22 28.24 -21.24
N GLY A 406 20.44 29.41 -21.84
CA GLY A 406 20.53 30.69 -21.14
C GLY A 406 19.22 31.20 -20.53
N ARG A 407 18.06 30.59 -20.83
CA ARG A 407 16.76 30.98 -20.28
C ARG A 407 16.32 30.03 -19.18
N ARG A 408 16.21 30.53 -17.95
CA ARG A 408 15.76 29.77 -16.77
C ARG A 408 14.45 28.99 -16.97
N VAL A 409 13.49 29.55 -17.71
CA VAL A 409 12.22 28.86 -18.02
C VAL A 409 12.45 27.61 -18.86
N CYS A 410 13.26 27.72 -19.92
CA CYS A 410 13.62 26.59 -20.77
C CYS A 410 14.45 25.56 -20.00
N THR A 411 15.40 26.00 -19.16
CA THR A 411 16.16 25.09 -18.30
C THR A 411 15.25 24.27 -17.39
N GLY A 412 14.27 24.91 -16.75
CA GLY A 412 13.29 24.18 -15.93
C GLY A 412 12.41 23.22 -16.73
N GLN A 413 12.04 23.57 -17.97
CA GLN A 413 11.31 22.65 -18.86
C GLN A 413 12.19 21.45 -19.23
N ILE A 414 13.46 21.68 -19.56
CA ILE A 414 14.43 20.62 -19.88
C ILE A 414 14.65 19.72 -18.65
N GLU A 415 14.77 20.27 -17.45
CA GLU A 415 14.90 19.50 -16.21
C GLU A 415 13.69 18.57 -16.00
N ILE A 416 12.46 19.07 -16.19
CA ILE A 416 11.23 18.25 -16.08
C ILE A 416 11.24 17.13 -17.12
N LEU A 417 11.47 17.46 -18.39
CA LEU A 417 11.44 16.46 -19.48
C LEU A 417 12.56 15.44 -19.33
N SER A 418 13.74 15.86 -18.87
CA SER A 418 14.87 14.95 -18.64
C SER A 418 14.62 14.06 -17.42
N GLY A 419 13.94 14.57 -16.38
CA GLY A 419 13.50 13.76 -15.23
C GLY A 419 12.57 12.61 -15.61
N ILE A 420 11.70 12.81 -16.62
CA ILE A 420 10.83 11.74 -17.17
C ILE A 420 11.65 10.62 -17.84
N LEU A 421 12.76 10.95 -18.50
CA LEU A 421 13.60 9.99 -19.23
C LEU A 421 14.75 9.41 -18.42
N GLY A 422 15.06 10.03 -17.28
CA GLY A 422 16.23 9.77 -16.45
C GLY A 422 17.40 10.68 -16.83
N GLN A 423 18.16 11.09 -15.82
CA GLN A 423 19.29 12.01 -15.95
C GLN A 423 20.60 11.38 -15.48
N ASP A 424 21.73 11.78 -16.06
CA ASP A 424 23.04 11.51 -15.48
C ASP A 424 23.37 12.50 -14.34
N SER A 425 24.55 12.34 -13.72
CA SER A 425 24.99 13.26 -12.66
C SER A 425 25.23 14.71 -13.13
N GLY A 426 25.34 14.93 -14.44
CA GLY A 426 25.46 16.23 -15.08
C GLY A 426 24.11 16.85 -15.48
N GLY A 427 23.00 16.10 -15.35
CA GLY A 427 21.66 16.52 -15.74
C GLY A 427 21.28 16.18 -17.18
N GLU A 428 22.14 15.48 -17.92
CA GLU A 428 21.90 15.07 -19.32
C GLU A 428 20.96 13.87 -19.38
N PRO A 429 20.04 13.81 -20.37
CA PRO A 429 19.06 12.74 -20.48
C PRO A 429 19.69 11.40 -20.90
N LYS A 430 19.42 10.33 -20.15
CA LYS A 430 19.92 8.97 -20.45
C LYS A 430 19.00 8.13 -21.34
N GLN A 431 17.74 8.53 -21.52
CA GLN A 431 16.73 7.80 -22.34
C GLN A 431 16.60 6.31 -21.97
N ILE A 432 16.35 6.01 -20.70
CA ILE A 432 16.20 4.63 -20.19
C ILE A 432 15.05 3.93 -20.93
N ALA A 433 15.28 2.85 -21.67
CA ALA A 433 14.31 2.27 -22.60
C ALA A 433 13.71 0.92 -22.14
N SER A 434 14.16 0.38 -21.01
CA SER A 434 13.69 -0.90 -20.48
C SER A 434 13.71 -0.97 -18.95
N LEU A 435 12.99 -1.94 -18.39
CA LEU A 435 13.02 -2.20 -16.94
C LEU A 435 14.41 -2.62 -16.45
N VAL A 436 15.16 -3.37 -17.25
CA VAL A 436 16.53 -3.78 -16.91
C VAL A 436 17.44 -2.55 -16.82
N GLU A 437 17.39 -1.66 -17.82
CA GLU A 437 18.12 -0.39 -17.79
C GLU A 437 17.68 0.50 -16.61
N TRP A 438 16.41 0.44 -16.20
CA TRP A 438 15.96 1.15 -15.01
C TRP A 438 16.60 0.61 -13.72
N PHE A 439 16.76 -0.72 -13.59
CA PHE A 439 17.50 -1.29 -12.46
C PHE A 439 18.98 -0.90 -12.50
N GLU A 440 19.61 -0.94 -13.67
CA GLU A 440 20.99 -0.46 -13.86
C GLU A 440 21.14 1.01 -13.49
N PHE A 441 20.16 1.83 -13.85
CA PHE A 441 20.09 3.24 -13.48
C PHE A 441 20.01 3.44 -11.96
N VAL A 442 19.14 2.68 -11.29
CA VAL A 442 19.07 2.69 -9.81
C VAL A 442 20.39 2.24 -9.19
N ASP A 443 21.02 1.20 -9.73
CA ASP A 443 22.28 0.65 -9.21
C ASP A 443 23.46 1.60 -9.38
N ALA A 444 23.52 2.33 -10.50
CA ALA A 444 24.51 3.37 -10.74
C ALA A 444 24.41 4.51 -9.71
N GLY A 445 23.19 4.80 -9.23
CA GLY A 445 22.93 5.80 -8.20
C GLY A 445 23.04 7.26 -8.68
N GLU A 446 23.14 7.47 -10.00
CA GLU A 446 23.16 8.79 -10.62
C GLU A 446 21.74 9.38 -10.68
N ALA A 447 21.55 10.63 -10.25
CA ALA A 447 20.24 11.31 -10.21
C ALA A 447 19.09 10.44 -9.65
N ILE A 448 19.42 9.66 -8.60
CA ILE A 448 18.57 8.58 -8.09
C ILE A 448 17.19 9.07 -7.62
N GLU A 449 17.07 10.37 -7.28
CA GLU A 449 15.81 11.01 -6.92
C GLU A 449 14.75 10.96 -8.03
N THR A 450 15.16 10.89 -9.30
CA THR A 450 14.26 10.82 -10.47
C THR A 450 13.77 9.40 -10.78
N ALA A 451 14.37 8.36 -10.18
CA ALA A 451 14.11 6.98 -10.57
C ALA A 451 12.64 6.56 -10.40
N SER A 452 11.94 7.07 -9.39
CA SER A 452 10.50 6.77 -9.22
C SER A 452 9.66 7.37 -10.34
N GLU A 453 9.99 8.60 -10.78
CA GLU A 453 9.31 9.28 -11.87
C GLU A 453 9.55 8.56 -13.20
N VAL A 454 10.80 8.20 -13.48
CA VAL A 454 11.19 7.41 -14.66
C VAL A 454 10.38 6.11 -14.74
N LEU A 455 10.24 5.39 -13.62
CA LEU A 455 9.45 4.16 -13.58
C LEU A 455 7.96 4.42 -13.87
N ASP A 456 7.38 5.46 -13.24
CA ASP A 456 5.97 5.79 -13.39
C ASP A 456 5.58 6.10 -14.84
N TYR A 457 6.47 6.74 -15.61
CA TYR A 457 6.26 7.03 -17.03
C TYR A 457 6.64 5.87 -17.97
N GLY A 458 7.59 5.02 -17.60
CA GLY A 458 8.09 3.95 -18.46
C GLY A 458 7.40 2.59 -18.32
N ILE A 459 6.91 2.23 -17.13
CA ILE A 459 6.53 0.85 -16.80
C ILE A 459 5.43 0.28 -17.72
N GLN A 460 4.46 1.09 -18.14
CA GLN A 460 3.36 0.62 -19.00
C GLN A 460 3.86 0.19 -20.39
N GLU A 461 4.78 0.96 -20.96
CA GLU A 461 5.40 0.68 -22.25
C GLU A 461 6.35 -0.51 -22.14
N TRP A 462 7.26 -0.49 -21.17
CA TRP A 462 8.28 -1.53 -21.01
C TRP A 462 7.68 -2.89 -20.65
N ALA A 463 6.63 -2.92 -19.84
CA ALA A 463 5.97 -4.18 -19.51
C ALA A 463 5.24 -4.79 -20.73
N SER A 464 4.88 -3.99 -21.73
CA SER A 464 4.22 -4.46 -22.96
C SER A 464 5.20 -4.68 -24.12
N GLY A 465 6.46 -4.27 -23.95
CA GLY A 465 7.50 -4.34 -24.98
C GLY A 465 8.07 -5.73 -25.16
N SER A 466 8.72 -5.94 -26.31
CA SER A 466 9.38 -7.21 -26.66
C SER A 466 10.62 -7.53 -25.81
N SER A 467 11.17 -6.54 -25.10
CA SER A 467 12.30 -6.68 -24.18
C SER A 467 11.90 -7.11 -22.76
N PHE A 468 10.60 -7.26 -22.49
CA PHE A 468 10.13 -7.69 -21.18
C PHE A 468 10.54 -9.15 -20.89
N ASP A 469 11.28 -9.35 -19.80
CA ASP A 469 11.61 -10.67 -19.27
C ASP A 469 11.33 -10.69 -17.76
N ALA A 470 10.23 -11.34 -17.39
CA ALA A 470 9.79 -11.46 -16.01
C ALA A 470 10.82 -12.16 -15.10
N SER A 471 11.61 -13.09 -15.63
CA SER A 471 12.62 -13.82 -14.85
C SER A 471 13.83 -12.93 -14.55
N ALA A 472 14.29 -12.16 -15.55
CA ALA A 472 15.34 -11.17 -15.36
C ALA A 472 14.92 -10.07 -14.37
N ILE A 473 13.68 -9.57 -14.49
CA ILE A 473 13.11 -8.57 -13.57
C ILE A 473 13.05 -9.12 -12.15
N ALA A 474 12.62 -10.37 -11.96
CA ALA A 474 12.58 -11.00 -10.65
C ALA A 474 13.98 -11.13 -10.02
N GLN A 475 15.00 -11.45 -10.82
CA GLN A 475 16.39 -11.48 -10.33
C GLN A 475 16.87 -10.10 -9.90
N GLU A 476 16.55 -9.07 -10.70
CA GLU A 476 16.90 -7.69 -10.34
C GLU A 476 16.17 -7.23 -9.08
N LEU A 477 14.89 -7.56 -8.88
CA LEU A 477 14.17 -7.25 -7.64
C LEU A 477 14.80 -7.89 -6.39
N LYS A 478 15.36 -9.10 -6.52
CA LYS A 478 16.01 -9.84 -5.43
C LYS A 478 17.45 -9.41 -5.15
N LYS A 479 18.05 -8.62 -6.04
CA LYS A 479 19.43 -8.15 -5.90
C LYS A 479 19.58 -7.30 -4.63
N SER A 480 20.58 -7.64 -3.82
CA SER A 480 20.86 -6.94 -2.56
C SER A 480 21.35 -5.51 -2.81
N ARG A 481 20.62 -4.53 -2.28
CA ARG A 481 20.93 -3.10 -2.35
C ARG A 481 21.00 -2.50 -0.94
N SER A 482 21.65 -1.34 -0.81
CA SER A 482 21.73 -0.61 0.47
C SER A 482 21.40 0.87 0.27
N GLY A 483 21.09 1.58 1.35
CA GLY A 483 20.80 3.02 1.32
C GLY A 483 19.62 3.39 0.40
N LYS A 484 19.78 4.49 -0.34
CA LYS A 484 18.73 5.06 -1.22
C LYS A 484 18.28 4.11 -2.31
N GLN A 485 19.18 3.29 -2.87
CA GLN A 485 18.85 2.30 -3.89
C GLN A 485 17.79 1.31 -3.38
N ASN A 486 17.99 0.77 -2.18
CA ASN A 486 17.03 -0.14 -1.55
C ASN A 486 15.70 0.55 -1.25
N GLU A 487 15.72 1.81 -0.78
CA GLU A 487 14.50 2.58 -0.54
C GLU A 487 13.68 2.78 -1.82
N ILE A 488 14.33 3.04 -2.96
CA ILE A 488 13.64 3.22 -4.25
C ILE A 488 13.00 1.92 -4.72
N ILE A 489 13.70 0.79 -4.66
CA ILE A 489 13.12 -0.51 -5.01
C ILE A 489 11.91 -0.80 -4.13
N ARG A 490 11.99 -0.55 -2.81
CA ARG A 490 10.87 -0.76 -1.89
C ARG A 490 9.70 0.17 -2.17
N ASN A 491 9.97 1.44 -2.49
CA ASN A 491 8.93 2.41 -2.81
C ASN A 491 8.28 2.15 -4.19
N ALA A 492 8.95 1.42 -5.08
CA ALA A 492 8.45 1.02 -6.39
C ALA A 492 7.53 -0.22 -6.36
N VAL A 493 7.52 -1.00 -5.27
CA VAL A 493 6.69 -2.22 -5.14
C VAL A 493 5.21 -1.99 -5.51
N PRO A 494 4.51 -0.94 -5.05
CA PRO A 494 3.12 -0.69 -5.43
C PRO A 494 2.95 -0.52 -6.95
N THR A 495 3.89 0.15 -7.61
CA THR A 495 3.85 0.39 -9.06
C THR A 495 4.00 -0.93 -9.82
N PHE A 496 4.89 -1.83 -9.39
CA PHE A 496 5.01 -3.16 -9.98
C PHE A 496 3.76 -4.02 -9.77
N ILE A 497 3.19 -4.04 -8.56
CA ILE A 497 1.95 -4.78 -8.28
C ILE A 497 0.82 -4.27 -9.17
N ARG A 498 0.61 -2.94 -9.23
CA ARG A 498 -0.41 -2.35 -10.07
C ARG A 498 -0.25 -2.77 -11.53
N SER A 499 0.92 -2.51 -12.11
CA SER A 499 1.12 -2.67 -13.56
C SER A 499 1.29 -4.12 -14.03
N LEU A 500 1.78 -5.04 -13.19
CA LEU A 500 2.05 -6.44 -13.55
C LEU A 500 1.03 -7.44 -12.99
N LEU A 501 0.18 -7.04 -12.04
CA LEU A 501 -0.84 -7.91 -11.45
C LEU A 501 -2.27 -7.35 -11.53
N LEU A 502 -2.51 -6.04 -11.38
CA LEU A 502 -3.87 -5.50 -11.33
C LEU A 502 -4.36 -4.98 -12.68
N ASP A 503 -3.53 -4.22 -13.38
CA ASP A 503 -3.82 -3.68 -14.72
C ASP A 503 -3.83 -4.81 -15.78
N ARG A 504 -3.21 -5.94 -15.46
CA ARG A 504 -3.10 -7.14 -16.29
C ARG A 504 -3.80 -8.30 -15.58
N SER A 505 -4.39 -9.23 -16.31
CA SER A 505 -4.79 -10.50 -15.66
C SER A 505 -3.53 -11.28 -15.26
N PRO A 506 -3.54 -12.01 -14.12
CA PRO A 506 -2.39 -12.81 -13.69
C PRO A 506 -1.92 -13.76 -14.79
N THR A 507 -0.62 -13.77 -15.07
CA THR A 507 -0.03 -14.65 -16.10
C THR A 507 1.07 -15.53 -15.52
N ARG A 508 1.24 -16.72 -16.10
CA ARG A 508 2.31 -17.66 -15.73
C ARG A 508 3.70 -17.05 -15.94
N GLU A 509 3.86 -16.22 -16.97
CA GLU A 509 5.12 -15.54 -17.28
C GLU A 509 5.58 -14.65 -16.12
N CYS A 510 4.65 -13.92 -15.49
CA CYS A 510 4.96 -12.99 -14.39
C CYS A 510 5.13 -13.67 -13.02
N LYS A 511 4.95 -15.00 -12.91
CA LYS A 511 5.06 -15.73 -11.64
C LYS A 511 6.37 -15.48 -10.86
N PRO A 512 7.57 -15.44 -11.50
CA PRO A 512 8.82 -15.11 -10.81
C PRO A 512 8.80 -13.73 -10.17
N VAL A 513 8.17 -12.75 -10.83
CA VAL A 513 8.04 -11.38 -10.32
C VAL A 513 7.12 -11.35 -9.10
N TYR A 514 6.00 -12.08 -9.12
CA TYR A 514 5.09 -12.15 -7.97
C TYR A 514 5.79 -12.72 -6.72
N GLY A 515 6.62 -13.76 -6.90
CA GLY A 515 7.45 -14.30 -5.82
C GLY A 515 8.48 -13.28 -5.30
N ALA A 516 9.17 -12.56 -6.19
CA ALA A 516 10.14 -11.54 -5.80
C ALA A 516 9.50 -10.35 -5.04
N LEU A 517 8.32 -9.89 -5.49
CA LEU A 517 7.58 -8.83 -4.80
C LEU A 517 7.09 -9.29 -3.41
N THR A 518 6.67 -10.55 -3.30
CA THR A 518 6.27 -11.16 -2.02
C THR A 518 7.43 -11.15 -1.03
N GLU A 519 8.62 -11.60 -1.45
CA GLU A 519 9.83 -11.55 -0.61
C GLU A 519 10.18 -10.12 -0.18
N LEU A 520 10.10 -9.13 -1.08
CA LEU A 520 10.37 -7.73 -0.74
C LEU A 520 9.41 -7.17 0.33
N LEU A 521 8.14 -7.56 0.29
CA LEU A 521 7.13 -7.17 1.28
C LEU A 521 7.38 -7.83 2.64
N ILE A 522 7.74 -9.12 2.65
CA ILE A 522 7.96 -9.89 3.88
C ILE A 522 9.19 -9.38 4.64
N TYR A 523 10.29 -9.15 3.93
CA TYR A 523 11.56 -8.70 4.54
C TYR A 523 11.62 -7.17 4.73
N ASP A 524 10.47 -6.50 4.82
CA ASP A 524 10.42 -5.08 5.13
C ASP A 524 10.61 -4.80 6.63
N GLU A 525 11.11 -3.61 6.98
CA GLU A 525 11.27 -3.21 8.39
C GLU A 525 9.93 -3.14 9.14
N SER A 526 8.83 -2.92 8.41
CA SER A 526 7.47 -3.02 8.94
C SER A 526 6.52 -3.55 7.88
N VAL A 527 5.74 -4.57 8.24
CA VAL A 527 4.65 -5.12 7.43
C VAL A 527 3.31 -4.60 7.97
N GLY A 528 2.62 -3.77 7.19
CA GLY A 528 1.30 -3.24 7.51
C GLY A 528 0.16 -4.14 7.00
N SER A 529 -1.08 -3.87 7.41
CA SER A 529 -2.26 -4.60 6.91
C SER A 529 -2.39 -4.56 5.39
N ASP A 530 -2.04 -3.43 4.77
CA ASP A 530 -2.12 -3.26 3.32
C ASP A 530 -1.01 -4.06 2.60
N ASP A 531 0.16 -4.24 3.23
CA ASP A 531 1.22 -5.14 2.73
C ASP A 531 0.76 -6.61 2.80
N LEU A 532 0.07 -7.01 3.87
CA LEU A 532 -0.50 -8.36 4.02
C LEU A 532 -1.56 -8.66 2.95
N ALA A 533 -2.44 -7.70 2.67
CA ALA A 533 -3.43 -7.82 1.60
C ALA A 533 -2.75 -8.00 0.24
N ALA A 534 -1.64 -7.30 -0.01
CA ALA A 534 -0.84 -7.49 -1.22
C ALA A 534 -0.16 -8.86 -1.27
N VAL A 535 0.37 -9.37 -0.15
CA VAL A 535 0.93 -10.74 -0.06
C VAL A 535 -0.13 -11.79 -0.37
N GLU A 536 -1.36 -11.62 0.12
CA GLU A 536 -2.48 -12.51 -0.20
C GLU A 536 -2.79 -12.49 -1.70
N GLN A 537 -2.88 -11.32 -2.33
CA GLN A 537 -3.14 -11.19 -3.76
C GLN A 537 -2.02 -11.79 -4.62
N LEU A 538 -0.75 -11.58 -4.24
CA LEU A 538 0.39 -12.16 -4.93
C LEU A 538 0.41 -13.69 -4.79
N SER A 539 0.08 -14.21 -3.59
CA SER A 539 -0.02 -15.64 -3.35
C SER A 539 -1.16 -16.27 -4.16
N GLU A 540 -2.33 -15.62 -4.20
CA GLU A 540 -3.47 -16.05 -5.02
C GLU A 540 -3.09 -16.09 -6.51
N ALA A 541 -2.38 -15.06 -7.00
CA ALA A 541 -1.90 -15.04 -8.38
C ALA A 541 -0.95 -16.20 -8.69
N VAL A 542 0.02 -16.50 -7.81
CA VAL A 542 0.94 -17.62 -7.98
C VAL A 542 0.21 -18.96 -7.97
N LEU A 543 -0.72 -19.16 -7.03
CA LEU A 543 -1.42 -20.44 -6.85
C LEU A 543 -2.48 -20.70 -7.93
N THR A 544 -2.99 -19.66 -8.59
CA THR A 544 -3.99 -19.78 -9.66
C THR A 544 -3.37 -19.80 -11.07
N THR A 545 -2.08 -19.49 -11.23
CA THR A 545 -1.39 -19.42 -12.54
C THR A 545 -0.37 -20.55 -12.77
N ALA A 546 -0.86 -21.79 -12.79
CA ALA A 546 -0.07 -23.01 -12.98
C ALA A 546 0.99 -23.21 -11.87
N PRO A 547 0.55 -23.51 -10.63
CA PRO A 547 1.44 -23.73 -9.51
C PRO A 547 2.32 -24.97 -9.71
N CYS A 548 3.55 -24.87 -9.24
CA CYS A 548 4.53 -25.94 -9.19
C CYS A 548 4.46 -26.66 -7.85
N HIS A 549 4.55 -27.99 -7.88
CA HIS A 549 4.51 -28.87 -6.71
C HIS A 549 5.78 -29.73 -6.59
N GLU A 550 6.79 -29.46 -7.42
CA GLU A 550 8.08 -30.13 -7.34
C GLU A 550 8.82 -29.72 -6.06
N ALA A 551 9.42 -30.68 -5.36
CA ALA A 551 9.97 -30.48 -4.01
C ALA A 551 10.98 -29.32 -3.87
N GLY A 552 11.69 -28.95 -4.96
CA GLY A 552 12.64 -27.82 -4.96
C GLY A 552 12.04 -26.46 -5.33
N ASN A 553 10.78 -26.41 -5.77
CA ASN A 553 10.10 -25.21 -6.23
C ASN A 553 8.58 -25.33 -6.01
N ASN A 554 8.18 -25.70 -4.80
CA ASN A 554 6.77 -25.95 -4.48
C ASN A 554 6.09 -24.65 -4.04
N ASP A 555 5.24 -24.11 -4.90
CA ASP A 555 4.54 -22.84 -4.66
C ASP A 555 3.58 -22.93 -3.47
N PHE A 556 2.95 -24.10 -3.24
CA PHE A 556 2.07 -24.32 -2.09
C PHE A 556 2.86 -24.33 -0.78
N ALA A 557 4.02 -24.99 -0.77
CA ALA A 557 4.90 -25.01 0.39
C ALA A 557 5.43 -23.60 0.69
N PHE A 558 5.86 -22.86 -0.33
CA PHE A 558 6.32 -21.48 -0.18
C PHE A 558 5.23 -20.57 0.41
N ALA A 559 4.00 -20.61 -0.11
CA ALA A 559 2.88 -19.83 0.43
C ALA A 559 2.54 -20.23 1.88
N ALA A 560 2.61 -21.53 2.21
CA ALA A 560 2.40 -22.02 3.57
C ALA A 560 3.49 -21.53 4.54
N GLU A 561 4.76 -21.65 4.16
CA GLU A 561 5.92 -21.19 4.95
C GLU A 561 5.89 -19.69 5.20
N ILE A 562 5.56 -18.90 4.17
CA ILE A 562 5.39 -17.45 4.30
C ILE A 562 4.26 -17.10 5.26
N THR A 563 3.13 -17.80 5.17
CA THR A 563 1.99 -17.56 6.06
C THR A 563 2.39 -17.76 7.52
N VAL A 564 3.07 -18.87 7.83
CA VAL A 564 3.61 -19.13 9.17
C VAL A 564 4.61 -18.05 9.59
N HIS A 565 5.60 -17.77 8.75
CA HIS A 565 6.65 -16.80 9.07
C HIS A 565 6.11 -15.39 9.35
N LEU A 566 5.19 -14.90 8.52
CA LEU A 566 4.52 -13.63 8.74
C LEU A 566 3.70 -13.68 10.01
N TRP A 567 2.88 -14.72 10.21
CA TRP A 567 2.04 -14.85 11.40
C TRP A 567 2.87 -14.83 12.69
N ASP A 568 3.97 -15.56 12.75
CA ASP A 568 4.88 -15.57 13.91
C ASP A 568 5.48 -14.17 14.19
N THR A 569 5.64 -13.34 13.16
CA THR A 569 6.23 -12.01 13.27
C THR A 569 5.21 -10.92 13.61
N ILE A 570 3.98 -11.03 13.09
CA ILE A 570 2.96 -9.97 13.13
C ILE A 570 1.68 -10.36 13.89
N ALA A 571 1.67 -11.52 14.54
CA ALA A 571 0.52 -12.09 15.23
C ALA A 571 -0.22 -11.05 16.10
N ALA A 572 -1.46 -10.71 15.71
CA ALA A 572 -2.35 -9.86 16.49
C ALA A 572 -3.81 -10.11 16.09
N PRO A 573 -4.79 -9.88 17.00
CA PRO A 573 -6.21 -10.05 16.69
C PRO A 573 -6.69 -9.28 15.46
N ARG A 574 -6.12 -8.09 15.20
CA ARG A 574 -6.46 -7.26 14.03
C ARG A 574 -6.04 -7.87 12.68
N HIS A 575 -5.11 -8.83 12.67
CA HIS A 575 -4.63 -9.52 11.46
C HIS A 575 -5.21 -10.94 11.34
N PHE A 576 -6.15 -11.31 12.21
CA PHE A 576 -6.69 -12.67 12.26
C PHE A 576 -7.48 -13.04 11.00
N ASP A 577 -8.26 -12.09 10.45
CA ASP A 577 -8.97 -12.31 9.19
C ASP A 577 -8.02 -12.62 8.02
N TRP A 578 -6.83 -12.00 8.01
CA TRP A 578 -5.82 -12.24 6.97
C TRP A 578 -5.26 -13.67 7.06
N VAL A 579 -4.87 -14.14 8.25
CA VAL A 579 -4.28 -15.48 8.38
C VAL A 579 -5.30 -16.59 8.09
N LEU A 580 -6.57 -16.37 8.47
CA LEU A 580 -7.67 -17.26 8.08
C LEU A 580 -7.90 -17.24 6.56
N SER A 581 -7.82 -16.07 5.92
CA SER A 581 -7.96 -15.96 4.47
C SER A 581 -6.82 -16.68 3.72
N MET A 582 -5.59 -16.58 4.21
CA MET A 582 -4.44 -17.31 3.66
C MET A 582 -4.59 -18.82 3.80
N LEU A 583 -5.04 -19.31 4.97
CA LEU A 583 -5.32 -20.74 5.17
C LEU A 583 -6.42 -21.22 4.23
N ASP A 584 -7.50 -20.45 4.11
CA ASP A 584 -8.59 -20.75 3.20
C ASP A 584 -8.16 -20.74 1.72
N LEU A 585 -7.27 -19.82 1.33
CA LEU A 585 -6.71 -19.77 -0.03
C LEU A 585 -5.93 -21.06 -0.34
N LEU A 586 -5.12 -21.52 0.61
CA LEU A 586 -4.38 -22.77 0.49
C LEU A 586 -5.30 -23.99 0.43
N ILE A 587 -6.39 -24.01 1.19
CA ILE A 587 -7.38 -25.10 1.11
C ILE A 587 -8.10 -25.10 -0.24
N ASP A 588 -8.57 -23.93 -0.70
CA ASP A 588 -9.31 -23.77 -1.94
C ASP A 588 -8.48 -24.14 -3.19
N THR A 589 -7.20 -23.79 -3.18
CA THR A 589 -6.26 -24.11 -4.27
C THR A 589 -5.72 -25.53 -4.21
N GLY A 590 -6.13 -26.35 -3.23
CA GLY A 590 -5.73 -27.75 -3.10
C GLY A 590 -4.37 -27.95 -2.43
N GLY A 591 -3.86 -26.97 -1.68
CA GLY A 591 -2.56 -26.99 -1.02
C GLY A 591 -2.33 -28.20 -0.11
N GLN A 592 -3.38 -28.73 0.53
CA GLN A 592 -3.30 -29.95 1.36
C GLN A 592 -2.85 -31.20 0.59
N GLN A 593 -2.95 -31.22 -0.74
CA GLN A 593 -2.47 -32.31 -1.59
C GLN A 593 -0.97 -32.21 -1.90
N HIS A 594 -0.37 -31.04 -1.65
CA HIS A 594 0.98 -30.69 -2.11
C HIS A 594 1.91 -30.22 -0.99
N THR A 595 1.39 -29.85 0.18
CA THR A 595 2.16 -29.50 1.38
C THR A 595 1.33 -29.75 2.64
N SER A 596 2.00 -29.80 3.80
CA SER A 596 1.34 -29.91 5.10
C SER A 596 0.85 -28.54 5.59
N LEU A 597 -0.45 -28.39 5.79
CA LEU A 597 -1.06 -27.16 6.33
C LEU A 597 -1.19 -27.16 7.86
N THR A 598 -0.88 -28.28 8.52
CA THR A 598 -0.89 -28.43 9.98
C THR A 598 -0.11 -27.35 10.73
N PRO A 599 1.10 -26.91 10.29
CA PRO A 599 1.85 -25.87 10.98
C PRO A 599 1.10 -24.54 11.05
N ILE A 600 0.40 -24.14 9.98
CA ILE A 600 -0.40 -22.91 9.95
C ILE A 600 -1.54 -23.01 10.97
N LEU A 601 -2.27 -24.13 10.95
CA LEU A 601 -3.38 -24.32 11.89
C LEU A 601 -2.88 -24.35 13.35
N ALA A 602 -1.72 -24.95 13.61
CA ALA A 602 -1.10 -25.00 14.93
C ALA A 602 -0.78 -23.59 15.47
N THR A 603 -0.12 -22.75 14.67
CA THR A 603 0.26 -21.39 15.10
C THR A 603 -0.95 -20.47 15.27
N ILE A 604 -1.99 -20.63 14.42
CA ILE A 604 -3.27 -19.94 14.61
C ILE A 604 -3.95 -20.40 15.91
N ALA A 605 -4.02 -21.71 16.17
CA ALA A 605 -4.63 -22.27 17.37
C ALA A 605 -3.92 -21.80 18.65
N GLU A 606 -2.59 -21.78 18.67
CA GLU A 606 -1.80 -21.28 19.79
C GLU A 606 -2.06 -19.80 20.06
N SER A 607 -2.06 -18.98 19.01
CA SER A 607 -2.38 -17.54 19.13
C SER A 607 -3.81 -17.32 19.62
N SER A 608 -4.74 -18.15 19.16
CA SER A 608 -6.17 -18.05 19.51
C SER A 608 -6.42 -18.33 20.99
N ARG A 609 -5.62 -19.20 21.63
CA ARG A 609 -5.67 -19.43 23.09
C ARG A 609 -5.36 -18.18 23.91
N LEU A 610 -4.49 -17.30 23.39
CA LEU A 610 -4.09 -16.07 24.09
C LEU A 610 -5.14 -14.95 23.94
N TRP A 611 -5.94 -14.99 22.89
CA TRP A 611 -6.86 -13.92 22.51
C TRP A 611 -8.32 -14.37 22.48
N THR A 612 -8.69 -15.35 23.30
CA THR A 612 -10.00 -15.99 23.29
C THR A 612 -11.18 -15.01 23.28
N ARG A 613 -11.06 -13.89 24.01
CA ARG A 613 -12.09 -12.83 24.11
C ARG A 613 -11.97 -11.70 23.08
N ARG A 614 -11.00 -11.77 22.17
CA ARG A 614 -10.76 -10.74 21.13
C ARG A 614 -11.00 -11.27 19.72
N ILE A 615 -11.22 -12.58 19.59
CA ILE A 615 -11.62 -13.22 18.34
C ILE A 615 -13.16 -13.24 18.32
N SER A 616 -13.76 -12.77 17.23
CA SER A 616 -15.22 -12.74 17.10
C SER A 616 -15.81 -14.12 16.82
N ASP A 617 -17.10 -14.30 17.07
CA ASP A 617 -17.80 -15.57 16.81
C ASP A 617 -17.73 -16.01 15.34
N ASP A 618 -17.77 -15.06 14.41
CA ASP A 618 -17.66 -15.32 12.98
C ASP A 618 -16.25 -15.84 12.61
N GLN A 619 -15.22 -15.33 13.28
CA GLN A 619 -13.83 -15.76 13.10
C GLN A 619 -13.60 -17.15 13.70
N TRP A 620 -14.18 -17.44 14.87
CA TRP A 620 -14.17 -18.79 15.45
C TRP A 620 -14.85 -19.80 14.52
N SER A 621 -16.03 -19.45 14.02
CA SER A 621 -16.80 -20.31 13.12
C SER A 621 -16.04 -20.60 11.83
N LEU A 622 -15.31 -19.61 11.29
CA LEU A 622 -14.43 -19.79 10.14
C LEU A 622 -13.23 -20.70 10.48
N LEU A 623 -12.55 -20.48 11.60
CA LEU A 623 -11.43 -21.34 12.03
C LEU A 623 -11.86 -22.81 12.20
N GLU A 624 -13.00 -23.07 12.84
CA GLU A 624 -13.56 -24.41 13.03
C GLU A 624 -13.94 -25.07 11.69
N LEU A 625 -14.49 -24.29 10.75
CA LEU A 625 -14.79 -24.75 9.40
C LEU A 625 -13.52 -25.17 8.66
N LEU A 626 -12.48 -24.32 8.67
CA LEU A 626 -11.20 -24.61 8.00
C LEU A 626 -10.49 -25.81 8.65
N ALA A 627 -10.54 -25.94 9.98
CA ALA A 627 -10.01 -27.12 10.66
C ALA A 627 -10.76 -28.41 10.28
N THR A 628 -12.07 -28.31 10.04
CA THR A 628 -12.89 -29.45 9.57
C THR A 628 -12.51 -29.84 8.14
N ASP A 629 -12.29 -28.87 7.25
CA ASP A 629 -11.87 -29.15 5.86
C ASP A 629 -10.52 -29.87 5.79
N LEU A 630 -9.65 -29.64 6.78
CA LEU A 630 -8.34 -30.27 6.92
C LEU A 630 -8.37 -31.60 7.68
N ASP A 631 -9.52 -32.02 8.23
CA ASP A 631 -9.65 -33.17 9.15
C ASP A 631 -8.78 -33.03 10.42
N LEU A 632 -8.67 -31.80 10.94
CA LEU A 632 -7.85 -31.43 12.09
C LEU A 632 -8.65 -30.72 13.20
N THR A 633 -9.95 -31.01 13.31
CA THR A 633 -10.87 -30.37 14.28
C THR A 633 -10.38 -30.45 15.72
N GLU A 634 -9.71 -31.54 16.11
CA GLU A 634 -9.15 -31.73 17.46
C GLU A 634 -8.13 -30.64 17.86
N MET A 635 -7.47 -29.98 16.90
CA MET A 635 -6.50 -28.92 17.19
C MET A 635 -7.16 -27.63 17.69
N VAL A 636 -8.42 -27.41 17.30
CA VAL A 636 -9.20 -26.20 17.63
C VAL A 636 -10.34 -26.48 18.60
N ALA A 637 -10.59 -27.75 18.91
CA ALA A 637 -11.62 -28.17 19.87
C ALA A 637 -11.40 -27.54 21.25
N GLY A 638 -12.46 -26.96 21.81
CA GLY A 638 -12.45 -26.33 23.13
C GLY A 638 -11.64 -25.03 23.24
N LEU A 639 -11.17 -24.46 22.12
CA LEU A 639 -10.52 -23.15 22.11
C LEU A 639 -11.50 -21.99 22.21
N ARG A 640 -12.64 -22.13 21.53
CA ARG A 640 -13.73 -21.17 21.59
C ARG A 640 -14.27 -21.14 23.02
N PRO A 641 -14.43 -19.96 23.63
CA PRO A 641 -14.98 -19.87 24.98
C PRO A 641 -16.42 -20.37 24.96
N GLU A 642 -16.81 -21.15 25.97
CA GLU A 642 -18.21 -21.50 26.14
C GLU A 642 -19.03 -20.22 26.38
N PRO A 643 -20.22 -20.09 25.77
CA PRO A 643 -21.10 -18.97 26.06
C PRO A 643 -21.39 -18.92 27.57
N GLU A 644 -21.37 -17.73 28.17
CA GLU A 644 -21.83 -17.54 29.55
C GLU A 644 -23.28 -18.05 29.67
N GLU A 645 -23.63 -18.71 30.78
CA GLU A 645 -24.96 -19.30 30.97
C GLU A 645 -26.06 -18.29 30.64
N ALA A 646 -26.96 -18.68 29.71
CA ALA A 646 -27.95 -17.78 29.18
C ALA A 646 -28.85 -17.19 30.28
N THR A 647 -28.91 -15.87 30.34
CA THR A 647 -29.84 -15.17 31.24
C THR A 647 -31.20 -15.02 30.57
N GLU A 648 -32.28 -14.81 31.34
CA GLU A 648 -33.64 -14.57 30.78
C GLU A 648 -33.72 -13.35 29.83
N ASN A 649 -32.65 -12.56 29.71
CA ASN A 649 -32.50 -11.40 28.81
C ASN A 649 -31.57 -11.65 27.60
N ASP A 650 -31.17 -12.89 27.33
CA ASP A 650 -30.27 -13.19 26.21
C ASP A 650 -30.92 -12.90 24.84
N PRO A 651 -30.11 -12.46 23.84
CA PRO A 651 -30.61 -12.16 22.50
C PRO A 651 -31.30 -13.38 21.87
N PRO A 652 -32.29 -13.15 20.99
CA PRO A 652 -33.06 -14.23 20.36
C PRO A 652 -32.15 -15.18 19.58
N ASP A 653 -32.51 -16.46 19.59
CA ASP A 653 -31.83 -17.48 18.79
C ASP A 653 -31.73 -17.03 17.33
N ILE A 654 -30.49 -16.76 16.90
CA ILE A 654 -30.21 -16.19 15.59
C ILE A 654 -30.65 -17.11 14.46
N ARG A 655 -30.73 -18.43 14.71
CA ARG A 655 -31.06 -19.44 13.70
C ARG A 655 -32.37 -19.15 12.99
N GLY A 656 -33.37 -18.69 13.74
CA GLY A 656 -34.71 -18.43 13.24
C GLY A 656 -34.92 -17.05 12.61
N LEU A 657 -33.98 -16.11 12.77
CA LEU A 657 -34.23 -14.69 12.46
C LEU A 657 -34.38 -14.39 10.97
N LEU A 658 -33.82 -15.24 10.10
CA LEU A 658 -33.79 -15.05 8.65
C LEU A 658 -34.54 -16.15 7.87
N ILE A 659 -35.40 -16.94 8.53
CA ILE A 659 -36.14 -18.04 7.89
C ILE A 659 -36.87 -17.56 6.63
N GLY A 660 -36.65 -18.27 5.52
CA GLY A 660 -37.28 -18.02 4.23
C GLY A 660 -36.75 -16.81 3.47
N LYS A 661 -35.71 -16.13 3.99
CA LYS A 661 -35.11 -14.96 3.32
C LYS A 661 -34.17 -15.36 2.18
N SER A 662 -34.27 -14.59 1.09
CA SER A 662 -33.36 -14.68 -0.05
C SER A 662 -32.22 -13.68 0.11
N ILE A 663 -30.98 -14.17 0.06
CA ILE A 663 -29.74 -13.41 0.25
C ILE A 663 -28.93 -13.47 -1.04
N ALA A 664 -28.75 -12.34 -1.72
CA ALA A 664 -27.80 -12.22 -2.81
C ALA A 664 -26.43 -11.78 -2.27
N VAL A 665 -25.35 -12.36 -2.78
CA VAL A 665 -23.97 -12.02 -2.39
C VAL A 665 -23.19 -11.70 -3.65
N TYR A 666 -22.66 -10.48 -3.73
CA TYR A 666 -21.75 -10.05 -4.78
C TYR A 666 -20.33 -9.94 -4.26
N SER A 667 -19.42 -10.71 -4.86
CA SER A 667 -17.98 -10.70 -4.59
C SER A 667 -17.27 -11.18 -5.86
N LEU A 668 -16.19 -10.53 -6.27
CA LEU A 668 -15.38 -11.03 -7.40
C LEU A 668 -14.54 -12.26 -7.02
N THR A 669 -14.20 -12.42 -5.74
CA THR A 669 -13.55 -13.62 -5.22
C THR A 669 -14.59 -14.68 -4.83
N GLU A 670 -14.88 -15.61 -5.75
CA GLU A 670 -15.89 -16.66 -5.57
C GLU A 670 -15.66 -17.51 -4.32
N ARG A 671 -14.39 -17.79 -3.98
CA ARG A 671 -13.98 -18.49 -2.74
C ARG A 671 -14.61 -17.85 -1.51
N ILE A 672 -14.50 -16.53 -1.34
CA ILE A 672 -15.02 -15.79 -0.19
C ILE A 672 -16.54 -15.92 -0.10
N ALA A 673 -17.24 -15.75 -1.23
CA ALA A 673 -18.69 -15.86 -1.28
C ALA A 673 -19.18 -17.27 -0.91
N ARG A 674 -18.51 -18.32 -1.44
CA ARG A 674 -18.83 -19.72 -1.12
C ARG A 674 -18.59 -20.04 0.36
N ARG A 675 -17.48 -19.57 0.94
CA ARG A 675 -17.17 -19.75 2.36
C ARG A 675 -18.17 -19.05 3.27
N PHE A 676 -18.52 -17.81 2.95
CA PHE A 676 -19.61 -17.12 3.62
C PHE A 676 -20.90 -17.95 3.58
N GLY A 677 -21.25 -18.51 2.43
CA GLY A 677 -22.43 -19.35 2.27
C GLY A 677 -22.48 -20.55 3.21
N GLN A 678 -21.36 -21.27 3.32
CA GLN A 678 -21.23 -22.41 4.24
C GLN A 678 -21.40 -22.00 5.71
N LEU A 679 -20.89 -20.83 6.10
CA LEU A 679 -21.07 -20.29 7.45
C LEU A 679 -22.52 -19.87 7.69
N ALA A 680 -23.12 -19.15 6.73
CA ALA A 680 -24.47 -18.63 6.82
C ALA A 680 -25.51 -19.77 6.87
N GLU A 681 -25.36 -20.82 6.06
CA GLU A 681 -26.25 -21.99 6.06
C GLU A 681 -26.15 -22.82 7.34
N LYS A 682 -25.00 -22.80 8.03
CA LYS A 682 -24.87 -23.42 9.36
C LYS A 682 -25.53 -22.58 10.46
N ALA A 683 -25.47 -21.26 10.32
CA ALA A 683 -25.91 -20.30 11.32
C ALA A 683 -27.40 -19.94 11.23
N PHE A 684 -28.01 -19.95 10.04
CA PHE A 684 -29.40 -19.56 9.81
C PHE A 684 -30.20 -20.66 9.12
N ASP A 685 -31.41 -20.91 9.60
CA ASP A 685 -32.27 -21.95 9.05
C ASP A 685 -33.10 -21.41 7.87
N GLY A 686 -33.24 -22.21 6.81
CA GLY A 686 -34.17 -21.93 5.71
C GLY A 686 -33.87 -20.68 4.87
N ILE A 687 -32.63 -20.16 4.90
CA ILE A 687 -32.18 -19.09 4.00
C ILE A 687 -31.92 -19.63 2.58
N LYS A 688 -32.01 -18.75 1.58
CA LYS A 688 -31.64 -19.06 0.19
C LYS A 688 -30.55 -18.11 -0.28
N ILE A 689 -29.37 -18.64 -0.64
CA ILE A 689 -28.22 -17.82 -1.05
C ILE A 689 -28.05 -17.82 -2.56
N HIS A 690 -27.77 -16.66 -3.13
CA HIS A 690 -27.52 -16.43 -4.55
C HIS A 690 -26.18 -15.72 -4.75
N TYR A 691 -25.21 -16.39 -5.39
CA TYR A 691 -23.90 -15.80 -5.67
C TYR A 691 -23.88 -15.06 -7.01
N VAL A 692 -23.18 -13.93 -7.03
CA VAL A 692 -22.90 -13.12 -8.20
C VAL A 692 -21.43 -12.72 -8.19
N HIS A 693 -20.73 -12.93 -9.31
CA HIS A 693 -19.29 -12.64 -9.47
C HIS A 693 -18.98 -11.94 -10.80
N ASP A 694 -20.01 -11.52 -11.54
CA ASP A 694 -19.85 -10.86 -12.83
C ASP A 694 -19.18 -9.50 -12.67
N LYS A 695 -18.17 -9.20 -13.51
CA LYS A 695 -17.45 -7.91 -13.50
C LYS A 695 -18.33 -6.73 -13.95
N SER A 696 -19.47 -6.99 -14.58
CA SER A 696 -20.40 -5.98 -15.10
C SER A 696 -21.84 -6.32 -14.70
N LEU A 697 -22.72 -5.32 -14.81
CA LEU A 697 -24.13 -5.48 -14.48
C LEU A 697 -24.83 -6.40 -15.49
N THR A 698 -25.13 -7.63 -15.08
CA THR A 698 -25.88 -8.61 -15.89
C THR A 698 -27.38 -8.54 -15.62
N ASP A 699 -28.21 -9.04 -16.54
CA ASP A 699 -29.68 -9.10 -16.33
C ASP A 699 -30.05 -9.99 -15.13
N ARG A 700 -29.25 -11.04 -14.87
CA ARG A 700 -29.37 -11.85 -13.65
C ARG A 700 -29.09 -11.02 -12.40
N MET A 701 -28.03 -10.20 -12.41
CA MET A 701 -27.70 -9.32 -11.29
C MET A 701 -28.82 -8.28 -11.04
N LYS A 702 -29.39 -7.68 -12.10
CA LYS A 702 -30.56 -6.78 -11.99
C LYS A 702 -31.77 -7.48 -11.38
N SER A 703 -32.09 -8.68 -11.87
CA SER A 703 -33.21 -9.46 -11.34
C SER A 703 -33.03 -9.81 -9.86
N LEU A 704 -31.82 -10.19 -9.44
CA LEU A 704 -31.50 -10.44 -8.04
C LEU A 704 -31.53 -9.17 -7.19
N ALA A 705 -31.04 -8.04 -7.71
CA ALA A 705 -31.14 -6.75 -7.03
C ALA A 705 -32.59 -6.39 -6.73
N GLN A 706 -33.50 -6.64 -7.68
CA GLN A 706 -34.92 -6.35 -7.51
C GLN A 706 -35.66 -7.33 -6.58
N SER A 707 -35.25 -8.60 -6.54
CA SER A 707 -36.02 -9.68 -5.90
C SER A 707 -35.47 -10.21 -4.57
N ALA A 708 -34.17 -10.08 -4.30
CA ALA A 708 -33.57 -10.60 -3.06
C ALA A 708 -33.87 -9.70 -1.86
N ASP A 709 -34.30 -10.29 -0.74
CA ASP A 709 -34.60 -9.59 0.51
C ASP A 709 -33.37 -8.83 1.04
N ILE A 710 -32.21 -9.47 0.98
CA ILE A 710 -30.92 -8.97 1.47
C ILE A 710 -29.91 -9.08 0.34
N PHE A 711 -29.09 -8.06 0.16
CA PHE A 711 -28.01 -8.07 -0.82
C PHE A 711 -26.71 -7.62 -0.16
N ILE A 712 -25.76 -8.54 -0.04
CA ILE A 712 -24.44 -8.28 0.49
C ILE A 712 -23.53 -7.92 -0.69
N VAL A 713 -22.92 -6.74 -0.63
CA VAL A 713 -22.03 -6.20 -1.67
C VAL A 713 -20.63 -6.09 -1.06
N ASN A 714 -19.73 -6.99 -1.46
CA ASN A 714 -18.32 -6.93 -1.04
C ASN A 714 -17.60 -5.81 -1.79
N THR A 715 -17.59 -4.60 -1.24
CA THR A 715 -17.00 -3.41 -1.88
C THR A 715 -15.47 -3.47 -2.03
N TRP A 716 -14.80 -4.37 -1.30
CA TRP A 716 -13.34 -4.52 -1.32
C TRP A 716 -12.81 -5.20 -2.59
N ASP A 717 -13.62 -6.02 -3.24
CA ASP A 717 -13.26 -6.67 -4.51
C ASP A 717 -14.23 -6.35 -5.64
N ALA A 718 -15.25 -5.52 -5.40
CA ALA A 718 -16.24 -5.15 -6.38
C ALA A 718 -15.76 -4.13 -7.43
N LYS A 719 -16.34 -4.21 -8.63
CA LYS A 719 -16.38 -3.08 -9.57
C LYS A 719 -17.57 -2.16 -9.29
N HIS A 720 -17.32 -0.85 -9.22
CA HIS A 720 -18.34 0.14 -8.89
C HIS A 720 -19.48 0.22 -9.91
N ALA A 721 -19.21 -0.02 -11.21
CA ALA A 721 -20.27 -0.12 -12.23
C ALA A 721 -21.32 -1.18 -11.86
N ALA A 722 -20.89 -2.32 -11.31
CA ALA A 722 -21.79 -3.36 -10.83
C ALA A 722 -22.46 -2.96 -9.50
N THR A 723 -21.73 -2.34 -8.56
CA THR A 723 -22.32 -1.93 -7.27
C THR A 723 -23.36 -0.82 -7.41
N ASN A 724 -23.10 0.17 -8.27
CA ASN A 724 -24.05 1.24 -8.58
C ASN A 724 -25.26 0.66 -9.30
N GLY A 725 -25.04 -0.20 -10.30
CA GLY A 725 -26.11 -0.94 -10.96
C GLY A 725 -26.98 -1.76 -10.00
N ILE A 726 -26.39 -2.38 -8.97
CA ILE A 726 -27.15 -3.05 -7.90
C ILE A 726 -27.96 -2.02 -7.12
N LYS A 727 -27.34 -0.94 -6.64
CA LYS A 727 -28.01 0.12 -5.85
C LYS A 727 -29.21 0.71 -6.61
N ASP A 728 -29.04 1.03 -7.89
CA ASP A 728 -30.08 1.62 -8.75
C ASP A 728 -31.26 0.67 -9.00
N ASN A 729 -31.02 -0.64 -8.92
CA ASN A 729 -32.05 -1.68 -9.12
C ASN A 729 -32.63 -2.22 -7.80
N ARG A 730 -32.19 -1.73 -6.63
CA ARG A 730 -32.77 -2.12 -5.33
C ARG A 730 -33.91 -1.20 -4.93
N SER A 731 -34.99 -1.79 -4.42
CA SER A 731 -36.08 -1.00 -3.81
C SER A 731 -35.61 -0.34 -2.52
N SER A 732 -36.16 0.84 -2.20
CA SER A 732 -35.84 1.57 -0.96
C SER A 732 -36.22 0.82 0.32
N SER A 733 -37.10 -0.19 0.22
CA SER A 733 -37.48 -1.08 1.31
C SER A 733 -36.59 -2.32 1.48
N ALA A 734 -35.71 -2.60 0.52
CA ALA A 734 -34.81 -3.76 0.54
C ALA A 734 -33.46 -3.41 1.18
N TYR A 735 -32.81 -4.39 1.81
CA TYR A 735 -31.56 -4.13 2.54
C TYR A 735 -30.34 -4.42 1.68
N THR A 736 -29.41 -3.47 1.64
CA THR A 736 -28.07 -3.63 1.09
C THR A 736 -27.07 -3.58 2.23
N LEU A 737 -26.20 -4.58 2.31
CA LEU A 737 -25.20 -4.71 3.36
C LEU A 737 -23.81 -4.60 2.72
N GLU A 738 -22.93 -3.80 3.34
CA GLU A 738 -21.56 -3.58 2.89
C GLU A 738 -20.62 -4.08 4.03
N PRO A 739 -19.84 -5.16 3.81
CA PRO A 739 -18.93 -5.68 4.84
C PRO A 739 -17.71 -4.77 5.09
N ASP A 740 -17.25 -4.76 6.34
CA ASP A 740 -16.08 -3.96 6.77
C ASP A 740 -14.72 -4.56 6.34
N GLY A 741 -14.71 -5.62 5.53
CA GLY A 741 -13.49 -6.31 5.13
C GLY A 741 -13.70 -7.37 4.05
N LYS A 742 -12.63 -7.71 3.33
CA LYS A 742 -12.59 -8.72 2.25
C LYS A 742 -12.41 -10.15 2.79
N SER A 743 -13.29 -10.61 3.67
CA SER A 743 -13.21 -11.98 4.20
C SER A 743 -14.60 -12.59 4.44
N ALA A 744 -14.67 -13.92 4.40
CA ALA A 744 -15.91 -14.64 4.69
C ALA A 744 -16.44 -14.35 6.12
N SER A 745 -15.53 -14.21 7.09
CA SER A 745 -15.84 -13.79 8.46
C SER A 745 -16.45 -12.38 8.50
N SER A 746 -15.96 -11.45 7.69
CA SER A 746 -16.50 -10.08 7.62
C SER A 746 -17.90 -10.04 6.98
N LEU A 747 -18.12 -10.79 5.90
CA LEU A 747 -19.45 -10.96 5.31
C LEU A 747 -20.44 -11.58 6.32
N MET A 748 -19.99 -12.59 7.08
CA MET A 748 -20.82 -13.26 8.09
C MET A 748 -21.16 -12.31 9.25
N ARG A 749 -20.16 -11.58 9.78
CA ARG A 749 -20.34 -10.55 10.81
C ARG A 749 -21.36 -9.49 10.39
N CYS A 750 -21.29 -9.05 9.14
CA CYS A 750 -22.22 -8.07 8.58
C CYS A 750 -23.66 -8.60 8.58
N LEU A 751 -23.87 -9.85 8.13
CA LEU A 751 -25.19 -10.49 8.16
C LEU A 751 -25.70 -10.72 9.59
N HIS A 752 -24.83 -11.16 10.49
CA HIS A 752 -25.15 -11.44 11.88
C HIS A 752 -25.61 -10.16 12.60
N HIS A 753 -24.85 -9.07 12.46
CA HIS A 753 -25.22 -7.77 12.99
C HIS A 753 -26.55 -7.27 12.41
N PHE A 754 -26.80 -7.47 11.11
CA PHE A 754 -28.10 -7.14 10.51
C PHE A 754 -29.26 -7.93 11.12
N ALA A 755 -29.10 -9.24 11.29
CA ALA A 755 -30.14 -10.12 11.85
C ALA A 755 -30.52 -9.70 13.29
N LEU A 756 -29.52 -9.43 14.14
CA LEU A 756 -29.72 -9.00 15.53
C LEU A 756 -30.44 -7.64 15.62
N ASN A 757 -29.95 -6.63 14.89
CA ASN A 757 -30.58 -5.31 14.87
C ASN A 757 -32.05 -5.35 14.38
N ARG A 758 -32.38 -6.26 13.48
CA ARG A 758 -33.75 -6.45 13.00
C ARG A 758 -34.65 -7.04 14.08
N ALA A 759 -34.13 -7.99 14.85
CA ALA A 759 -34.86 -8.60 15.95
C ALA A 759 -35.21 -7.57 17.03
N GLU A 760 -34.25 -6.72 17.41
CA GLU A 760 -34.43 -5.65 18.39
C GLU A 760 -35.47 -4.61 17.95
N ARG A 761 -35.57 -4.31 16.64
CA ARG A 761 -36.57 -3.36 16.10
C ARG A 761 -37.98 -3.95 15.93
N SER A 762 -38.11 -5.28 16.01
CA SER A 762 -39.39 -5.98 15.84
C SER A 762 -40.05 -6.30 17.19
N GLN A 763 -39.32 -6.11 18.30
CA GLN A 763 -39.80 -6.06 19.67
C GLN A 763 -40.22 -4.63 20.02
#